data_AF-A0A269Z4W1-F1
#
_entry.id   AF-A0A269Z4W1-F1
#
_cell.length_a   1.000
_cell.length_b   1.000
_cell.length_c   1.000
_cell.angle_alpha   90.00
_cell.angle_beta   90.00
_cell.angle_gamma   90.00
#
_symmetry.space_group_name_H-M   'P 1'
#
loop_
_entity.id
_entity.type
_entity.pdbx_description
1 polymer ?
#
loop_
_entity_poly.entity_id
_entity_poly.type
_entity_poly.pdbx_seq_one_letter_code
_entity_poly.pdbx_strand_id
1 'polypeptide(L)'
;MTTRSRSSNRRRATLGAVAAATAVGLTVLITAPGTAVPVDPDELAEAHGQLIDTDIISADLLDVSSARSTYPSSPTADHTPLDVAALQALNVQLPNVSLPLISGDDGNGLLHLGEVGALNAFGHAPSYDSGVASAGAVGEDGAINVDPANPGAYGNARVSLTPLLRQLGLSDVTDEVVDDLSLELGALASRAEADSETVSSDYVVADGVLTLSSPALADLSDALEAAVDGSGSALEDAIGDEGLAGELAKIGVNVNAGIASVGVGGADTTVSVEVRDALNSVVENAVRDKLEDKSGIVSIDIAEGDIAIDLAKIVEGGNGEDLNGLAPNTKVLTSSTISTITTAVADALGALSGRVNETLTEALNDVHVKIELPGRISALGVPAVTGTVTVDATLGQLAGTDSSQPTVTTDLSLLGVPVGTVLGAITKPVIDAVLAVTKPVVGSIITATAEEVSGSVTGLIDPVLRTLDPVFGALDEVIDLTINEQFTTPVPQQGDRAEAFAAAAAPRDMFTVNAVSLEVLPGADAVDVNLASSSVRTSAEDEADPDANTNAAASASASATADDDGNPAAQAASEAAADNDANTTASAAADVNAEAAAESAATEDASSQASADSTTDPSASSTAASQAAAQADNTDDTNAEASAAADAGPAAAAEAASTADSSNEASAQAAADADASTDPDAAADPDANADPDAAADPDASADPDAAADPDATADSSTQASVEAAANADA
;
A
#
# COMPACT_ATOMS: atom_id res chain seq x y z
N MET A 1 9.77 80.59 -17.44
CA MET A 1 8.80 80.45 -18.55
C MET A 1 9.13 79.14 -19.24
N THR A 2 8.37 78.05 -19.10
CA THR A 2 7.14 77.73 -19.88
C THR A 2 7.34 77.98 -21.39
N THR A 3 7.15 77.01 -22.29
CA THR A 3 6.08 75.98 -22.34
C THR A 3 6.51 74.56 -22.78
N ARG A 4 5.62 73.59 -22.54
CA ARG A 4 5.79 72.13 -22.74
C ARG A 4 5.95 71.70 -24.21
N SER A 5 6.79 70.67 -24.43
CA SER A 5 6.78 69.83 -25.64
C SER A 5 5.81 68.64 -25.47
N ARG A 6 5.16 68.21 -26.56
CA ARG A 6 4.39 66.95 -26.62
C ARG A 6 5.19 65.92 -27.43
N SER A 7 5.76 64.93 -26.76
CA SER A 7 6.33 63.73 -27.41
C SER A 7 5.23 62.71 -27.65
N SER A 8 5.05 62.27 -28.90
CA SER A 8 4.20 61.14 -29.26
C SER A 8 5.00 59.84 -29.16
N ASN A 9 4.92 59.16 -28.01
CA ASN A 9 5.57 57.86 -27.84
C ASN A 9 4.92 56.81 -28.75
N ARG A 10 5.74 56.16 -29.58
CA ARG A 10 5.36 54.97 -30.34
C ARG A 10 5.09 53.83 -29.37
N ARG A 11 3.89 53.25 -29.42
CA ARG A 11 3.63 51.94 -28.78
C ARG A 11 4.39 50.88 -29.58
N ARG A 12 5.30 50.15 -28.94
CA ARG A 12 5.79 48.87 -29.45
C ARG A 12 4.69 47.84 -29.16
N ALA A 13 4.22 47.14 -30.18
CA ALA A 13 3.47 45.91 -29.97
C ALA A 13 4.49 44.82 -29.66
N THR A 14 4.49 44.33 -28.43
CA THR A 14 5.07 43.04 -28.08
C THR A 14 4.05 41.98 -28.43
N LEU A 15 4.35 41.11 -29.41
CA LEU A 15 3.59 39.88 -29.56
C LEU A 15 3.89 39.02 -28.32
N GLY A 16 2.88 38.81 -27.48
CA GLY A 16 2.89 37.67 -26.57
C GLY A 16 2.56 36.44 -27.39
N ALA A 17 3.38 35.40 -27.29
CA ALA A 17 3.00 34.09 -27.80
C ALA A 17 1.81 33.60 -26.95
N VAL A 18 0.68 33.35 -27.60
CA VAL A 18 -0.42 32.59 -27.02
C VAL A 18 -0.04 31.13 -27.22
N ALA A 19 0.06 30.37 -26.14
CA ALA A 19 0.20 28.92 -26.22
C ALA A 19 -0.99 28.37 -27.01
N ALA A 20 -0.72 27.57 -28.03
CA ALA A 20 -1.76 26.98 -28.85
C ALA A 20 -2.33 25.77 -28.10
N ALA A 21 -3.41 25.98 -27.34
CA ALA A 21 -4.22 24.90 -26.81
C ALA A 21 -4.79 24.10 -27.98
N THR A 22 -4.22 22.93 -28.24
CA THR A 22 -4.69 21.97 -29.24
C THR A 22 -5.90 21.22 -28.68
N ALA A 23 -7.08 21.82 -28.85
CA ALA A 23 -8.35 21.16 -28.54
C ALA A 23 -8.57 19.96 -29.49
N VAL A 24 -8.13 18.78 -29.07
CA VAL A 24 -8.44 17.49 -29.71
C VAL A 24 -9.88 17.11 -29.35
N GLY A 25 -10.70 16.82 -30.36
CA GLY A 25 -12.12 16.52 -30.17
C GLY A 25 -12.34 15.08 -29.72
N LEU A 26 -12.41 14.84 -28.41
CA LEU A 26 -12.78 13.52 -27.87
C LEU A 26 -14.19 13.10 -28.30
N THR A 27 -14.33 11.85 -28.74
CA THR A 27 -15.61 11.17 -28.91
C THR A 27 -15.70 10.02 -27.92
N VAL A 28 -16.18 10.30 -26.70
CA VAL A 28 -16.21 9.31 -25.60
C VAL A 28 -17.24 8.21 -25.88
N LEU A 29 -16.79 6.95 -25.87
CA LEU A 29 -17.62 5.75 -25.95
C LEU A 29 -17.58 5.04 -24.59
N ILE A 30 -18.68 5.14 -23.84
CA ILE A 30 -18.81 4.63 -22.46
C ILE A 30 -19.30 3.18 -22.48
N THR A 31 -18.50 2.22 -21.99
CA THR A 31 -18.98 0.90 -21.56
C THR A 31 -18.07 0.25 -20.51
N ALA A 32 -18.70 -0.24 -19.42
CA ALA A 32 -18.13 -1.04 -18.30
C ALA A 32 -17.31 -0.25 -17.25
N PRO A 33 -17.33 -0.69 -15.96
CA PRO A 33 -16.61 -0.05 -14.86
C PRO A 33 -15.11 -0.37 -14.87
N GLY A 34 -14.33 0.45 -14.17
CA GLY A 34 -12.90 0.63 -14.41
C GLY A 34 -12.69 1.74 -15.42
N THR A 35 -12.07 2.84 -14.98
CA THR A 35 -11.92 4.09 -15.71
C THR A 35 -11.07 3.93 -16.98
N ALA A 36 -11.74 3.61 -18.09
CA ALA A 36 -11.08 3.40 -19.38
C ALA A 36 -10.50 4.72 -19.91
N VAL A 37 -9.18 4.87 -19.78
CA VAL A 37 -8.41 5.93 -20.45
C VAL A 37 -8.80 5.97 -21.94
N PRO A 38 -9.13 7.14 -22.53
CA PRO A 38 -9.65 7.22 -23.90
C PRO A 38 -8.64 6.77 -24.98
N VAL A 39 -8.58 5.47 -25.25
CA VAL A 39 -7.72 4.85 -26.27
C VAL A 39 -8.11 5.33 -27.66
N ASP A 40 -7.15 5.89 -28.41
CA ASP A 40 -7.35 6.28 -29.81
C ASP A 40 -6.80 5.19 -30.74
N PRO A 41 -7.65 4.41 -31.44
CA PRO A 41 -7.20 3.27 -32.25
C PRO A 41 -6.37 3.66 -33.49
N ASP A 42 -6.27 4.94 -33.84
CA ASP A 42 -5.40 5.41 -34.92
C ASP A 42 -3.96 5.77 -34.43
N GLU A 43 -3.69 5.76 -33.12
CA GLU A 43 -2.32 5.92 -32.56
C GLU A 43 -1.64 4.56 -32.32
N LEU A 44 -0.33 4.46 -32.58
CA LEU A 44 0.48 3.25 -32.37
C LEU A 44 1.04 3.18 -30.93
N ALA A 45 1.42 4.31 -30.35
CA ALA A 45 1.82 4.41 -28.94
C ALA A 45 1.09 5.55 -28.23
N GLU A 46 0.83 5.36 -26.94
CA GLU A 46 0.26 6.39 -26.08
C GLU A 46 0.90 6.34 -24.70
N ALA A 47 1.06 7.51 -24.09
CA ALA A 47 1.46 7.68 -22.71
C ALA A 47 0.59 8.77 -22.06
N HIS A 48 -0.11 8.43 -21.00
CA HIS A 48 -1.04 9.31 -20.30
C HIS A 48 -0.82 9.21 -18.78
N GLY A 49 -0.28 10.28 -18.19
CA GLY A 49 -0.23 10.45 -16.74
C GLY A 49 -1.44 11.25 -16.29
N GLN A 50 -2.10 10.84 -15.21
CA GLN A 50 -3.27 11.52 -14.66
C GLN A 50 -3.27 11.48 -13.13
N LEU A 51 -3.35 12.66 -12.51
CA LEU A 51 -3.23 12.80 -11.05
C LEU A 51 -4.46 12.35 -10.28
N ILE A 52 -5.63 12.60 -10.85
CA ILE A 52 -6.94 12.22 -10.30
C ILE A 52 -7.77 11.70 -11.47
N ASP A 53 -8.11 10.42 -11.40
CA ASP A 53 -8.94 9.72 -12.37
C ASP A 53 -10.20 9.15 -11.71
N THR A 54 -11.35 9.30 -12.36
CA THR A 54 -12.68 9.01 -11.77
C THR A 54 -13.68 8.73 -12.88
N ASP A 55 -14.73 7.95 -12.66
CA ASP A 55 -15.78 7.70 -13.67
C ASP A 55 -16.52 8.96 -14.19
N ILE A 56 -16.30 10.10 -13.55
CA ILE A 56 -17.00 11.37 -13.76
C ILE A 56 -16.21 12.32 -14.69
N ILE A 57 -15.28 11.78 -15.50
CA ILE A 57 -14.32 12.56 -16.30
C ILE A 57 -15.03 13.68 -17.09
N SER A 58 -14.74 14.93 -16.71
CA SER A 58 -15.04 16.10 -17.52
C SER A 58 -13.80 16.51 -18.30
N ALA A 59 -14.00 17.07 -19.50
CA ALA A 59 -12.88 17.59 -20.30
C ALA A 59 -12.06 18.66 -19.54
N ASP A 60 -12.75 19.46 -18.72
CA ASP A 60 -12.13 20.50 -17.89
C ASP A 60 -11.28 19.91 -16.75
N LEU A 61 -11.60 18.71 -16.23
CA LEU A 61 -10.80 18.01 -15.22
C LEU A 61 -9.49 17.49 -15.82
N LEU A 62 -9.54 16.88 -17.01
CA LEU A 62 -8.35 16.37 -17.70
C LEU A 62 -7.33 17.48 -18.02
N ASP A 63 -7.81 18.66 -18.45
CA ASP A 63 -6.98 19.82 -18.84
C ASP A 63 -6.14 20.39 -17.68
N VAL A 64 -6.48 20.05 -16.43
CA VAL A 64 -5.79 20.54 -15.21
C VAL A 64 -5.16 19.44 -14.34
N SER A 65 -5.34 18.16 -14.68
CA SER A 65 -4.84 17.02 -13.89
C SER A 65 -4.08 15.96 -14.68
N SER A 66 -4.01 16.05 -16.02
CA SER A 66 -3.38 15.03 -16.85
C SER A 66 -2.42 15.59 -17.90
N ALA A 67 -1.51 14.75 -18.38
CA ALA A 67 -0.57 15.04 -19.46
C ALA A 67 -0.51 13.85 -20.42
N ARG A 68 -0.61 14.10 -21.73
CA ARG A 68 -0.75 13.04 -22.74
C ARG A 68 0.16 13.27 -23.95
N SER A 69 0.88 12.22 -24.32
CA SER A 69 1.66 12.14 -25.56
C SER A 69 1.28 10.89 -26.34
N THR A 70 1.24 10.99 -27.67
CA THR A 70 0.83 9.89 -28.56
C THR A 70 1.70 9.86 -29.82
N TYR A 71 1.95 8.68 -30.37
CA TYR A 71 2.63 8.51 -31.65
C TYR A 71 1.67 7.91 -32.68
N PRO A 72 1.51 8.50 -33.88
CA PRO A 72 2.34 9.56 -34.45
C PRO A 72 1.86 11.01 -34.20
N SER A 73 0.70 11.25 -33.59
CA SER A 73 0.06 12.58 -33.65
C SER A 73 0.66 13.65 -32.74
N SER A 74 1.15 13.29 -31.55
CA SER A 74 1.71 14.23 -30.55
C SER A 74 2.88 13.62 -29.75
N PRO A 75 4.01 13.27 -30.41
CA PRO A 75 5.08 12.47 -29.79
C PRO A 75 6.02 13.27 -28.88
N THR A 76 5.84 14.59 -28.78
CA THR A 76 6.58 15.42 -27.82
C THR A 76 6.10 15.13 -26.40
N ALA A 77 7.03 15.06 -25.45
CA ALA A 77 6.71 14.95 -24.03
C ALA A 77 5.77 16.09 -23.60
N ASP A 78 4.76 15.73 -22.81
CA ASP A 78 3.78 16.62 -22.21
C ASP A 78 3.91 16.58 -20.68
N HIS A 79 3.61 17.70 -20.03
CA HIS A 79 3.76 17.88 -18.58
C HIS A 79 2.76 18.91 -18.04
N THR A 80 1.95 18.47 -17.08
CA THR A 80 0.90 19.28 -16.45
C THR A 80 1.09 19.33 -14.93
N PRO A 81 1.47 20.49 -14.35
CA PRO A 81 1.49 20.67 -12.91
C PRO A 81 0.06 20.84 -12.38
N LEU A 82 -0.22 20.30 -11.19
CA LEU A 82 -1.56 20.37 -10.59
C LEU A 82 -1.93 21.79 -10.15
N ASP A 83 -3.04 22.31 -10.65
CA ASP A 83 -3.65 23.53 -10.14
C ASP A 83 -4.86 23.19 -9.24
N VAL A 84 -4.61 23.07 -7.94
CA VAL A 84 -5.64 22.80 -6.93
C VAL A 84 -6.73 23.89 -6.91
N ALA A 85 -6.38 25.14 -7.20
CA ALA A 85 -7.36 26.23 -7.25
C ALA A 85 -8.25 26.15 -8.51
N ALA A 86 -7.71 25.67 -9.63
CA ALA A 86 -8.51 25.33 -10.81
C ALA A 86 -9.44 24.14 -10.52
N LEU A 87 -8.94 23.07 -9.91
CA LEU A 87 -9.74 21.90 -9.52
C LEU A 87 -10.91 22.27 -8.58
N GLN A 88 -10.65 23.07 -7.54
CA GLN A 88 -11.71 23.58 -6.66
C GLN A 88 -12.74 24.42 -7.42
N ALA A 89 -12.33 25.21 -8.42
CA ALA A 89 -13.24 26.00 -9.24
C ALA A 89 -14.13 25.16 -10.19
N LEU A 90 -13.73 23.93 -10.54
CA LEU A 90 -14.56 23.01 -11.32
C LEU A 90 -15.74 22.45 -10.51
N ASN A 91 -15.61 22.34 -9.18
CA ASN A 91 -16.64 21.83 -8.27
C ASN A 91 -17.26 20.51 -8.78
N VAL A 92 -16.40 19.54 -9.12
CA VAL A 92 -16.82 18.22 -9.60
C VAL A 92 -17.60 17.52 -8.49
N GLN A 93 -18.82 17.10 -8.79
CA GLN A 93 -19.75 16.48 -7.85
C GLN A 93 -19.74 14.97 -8.07
N LEU A 94 -19.50 14.19 -7.02
CA LEU A 94 -19.61 12.73 -7.09
C LEU A 94 -21.07 12.33 -7.48
N PRO A 95 -21.28 11.36 -8.39
CA PRO A 95 -22.62 10.88 -8.71
C PRO A 95 -23.18 10.11 -7.52
N ASN A 96 -24.48 10.25 -7.26
CA ASN A 96 -25.21 9.61 -6.15
C ASN A 96 -24.75 10.00 -4.72
N VAL A 97 -23.52 10.47 -4.55
CA VAL A 97 -22.97 11.03 -3.31
C VAL A 97 -23.04 12.56 -3.37
N SER A 98 -23.78 13.19 -2.45
CA SER A 98 -23.89 14.67 -2.43
C SER A 98 -22.65 15.37 -1.84
N LEU A 99 -21.47 14.83 -2.14
CA LEU A 99 -20.14 15.28 -1.72
C LEU A 99 -19.30 15.69 -2.96
N PRO A 100 -18.80 16.93 -3.03
CA PRO A 100 -17.77 17.34 -3.98
C PRO A 100 -16.54 16.43 -3.96
N LEU A 101 -15.92 16.17 -5.11
CA LEU A 101 -14.69 15.38 -5.22
C LEU A 101 -13.52 16.06 -4.49
N ILE A 102 -13.36 17.37 -4.66
CA ILE A 102 -12.32 18.18 -3.99
C ILE A 102 -12.96 19.04 -2.92
N SER A 103 -12.31 19.10 -1.75
CA SER A 103 -12.75 19.91 -0.62
C SER A 103 -12.46 21.41 -0.84
N GLY A 104 -13.47 22.25 -0.56
CA GLY A 104 -13.39 23.71 -0.67
C GLY A 104 -13.06 24.40 0.66
N ASP A 105 -13.21 25.72 0.70
CA ASP A 105 -13.00 26.57 1.90
C ASP A 105 -13.88 26.16 3.10
N ASP A 106 -14.96 25.42 2.86
CA ASP A 106 -15.93 24.94 3.85
C ASP A 106 -15.65 23.52 4.36
N GLY A 107 -14.61 22.85 3.84
CA GLY A 107 -14.20 21.50 4.23
C GLY A 107 -15.11 20.37 3.73
N ASN A 108 -16.12 20.66 2.91
CA ASN A 108 -17.14 19.68 2.50
C ASN A 108 -16.81 19.01 1.16
N GLY A 109 -15.74 18.22 1.08
CA GLY A 109 -15.43 17.38 -0.08
C GLY A 109 -14.71 16.09 0.30
N LEU A 110 -14.58 15.16 -0.65
CA LEU A 110 -13.90 13.89 -0.43
C LEU A 110 -12.40 14.09 -0.24
N LEU A 111 -11.73 14.73 -1.20
CA LEU A 111 -10.27 14.89 -1.21
C LEU A 111 -9.85 16.28 -0.71
N HIS A 112 -9.14 16.30 0.41
CA HIS A 112 -8.42 17.45 0.93
C HIS A 112 -6.95 17.32 0.52
N LEU A 113 -6.57 18.02 -0.55
CA LEU A 113 -5.22 17.89 -1.09
C LEU A 113 -4.18 18.60 -0.18
N GLY A 114 -4.50 19.72 0.47
CA GLY A 114 -3.56 20.41 1.37
C GLY A 114 -2.52 21.27 0.62
N GLU A 115 -1.37 21.56 1.24
CA GLU A 115 -0.26 22.30 0.59
C GLU A 115 0.54 21.39 -0.37
N VAL A 116 -0.10 20.66 -1.29
CA VAL A 116 0.65 19.70 -2.13
C VAL A 116 1.68 20.40 -3.00
N GLY A 117 2.94 20.15 -2.70
CA GLY A 117 4.06 20.73 -3.42
C GLY A 117 4.21 20.08 -4.78
N ALA A 118 3.77 20.76 -5.84
CA ALA A 118 4.05 20.43 -7.23
C ALA A 118 3.86 18.93 -7.60
N LEU A 119 2.65 18.40 -7.38
CA LEU A 119 2.23 17.20 -8.10
C LEU A 119 2.21 17.50 -9.60
N ASN A 120 2.72 16.57 -10.41
CA ASN A 120 2.75 16.70 -11.85
C ASN A 120 2.18 15.43 -12.52
N ALA A 121 1.61 15.61 -13.71
CA ALA A 121 1.41 14.54 -14.66
C ALA A 121 2.43 14.68 -15.79
N PHE A 122 2.91 13.56 -16.33
CA PHE A 122 3.84 13.50 -17.44
C PHE A 122 3.46 12.35 -18.39
N GLY A 123 3.59 12.58 -19.69
CA GLY A 123 3.43 11.56 -20.72
C GLY A 123 4.37 11.80 -21.90
N HIS A 124 5.07 10.76 -22.35
CA HIS A 124 5.94 10.83 -23.52
C HIS A 124 5.89 9.52 -24.34
N ALA A 125 5.41 9.61 -25.57
CA ALA A 125 5.40 8.53 -26.56
C ALA A 125 6.18 8.97 -27.83
N PRO A 126 7.53 8.91 -27.82
CA PRO A 126 8.35 9.43 -28.92
C PRO A 126 8.29 8.59 -30.20
N SER A 127 7.93 7.31 -30.10
CA SER A 127 7.91 6.33 -31.19
C SER A 127 6.85 5.26 -30.93
N TYR A 128 6.55 4.43 -31.95
CA TYR A 128 5.58 3.33 -31.84
C TYR A 128 5.95 2.29 -30.76
N ASP A 129 7.25 2.15 -30.46
CA ASP A 129 7.85 1.17 -29.56
C ASP A 129 8.33 1.76 -28.22
N SER A 130 7.89 2.96 -27.84
CA SER A 130 8.28 3.59 -26.58
C SER A 130 7.19 4.48 -26.00
N GLY A 131 6.81 4.24 -24.75
CA GLY A 131 5.88 5.08 -23.99
C GLY A 131 6.26 5.14 -22.51
N VAL A 132 6.32 6.34 -21.95
CA VAL A 132 6.53 6.60 -20.50
C VAL A 132 5.45 7.53 -19.99
N ALA A 133 4.66 7.07 -19.03
CA ALA A 133 3.70 7.88 -18.28
C ALA A 133 4.09 7.91 -16.81
N SER A 134 3.84 9.03 -16.13
CA SER A 134 3.99 9.11 -14.68
C SER A 134 3.06 10.17 -14.10
N ALA A 135 2.57 9.97 -12.89
CA ALA A 135 1.77 10.95 -12.17
C ALA A 135 2.13 10.99 -10.68
N GLY A 136 1.96 12.14 -10.05
CA GLY A 136 2.10 12.32 -8.60
C GLY A 136 3.30 13.20 -8.24
N ALA A 137 4.05 12.82 -7.21
CA ALA A 137 5.31 13.44 -6.81
C ALA A 137 6.44 13.10 -7.80
N VAL A 138 6.31 13.56 -9.05
CA VAL A 138 7.19 13.27 -10.18
C VAL A 138 7.82 14.56 -10.73
N GLY A 139 9.01 14.46 -11.33
CA GLY A 139 9.72 15.58 -11.95
C GLY A 139 9.20 15.96 -13.36
N GLU A 140 9.74 17.05 -13.92
CA GLU A 140 9.47 17.48 -15.31
C GLU A 140 9.88 16.43 -16.38
N ASP A 141 10.68 15.44 -15.99
CA ASP A 141 11.16 14.31 -16.81
C ASP A 141 10.41 12.99 -16.54
N GLY A 142 9.35 13.04 -15.74
CA GLY A 142 8.56 11.87 -15.34
C GLY A 142 9.27 10.89 -14.39
N ALA A 143 10.40 11.28 -13.79
CA ALA A 143 11.03 10.49 -12.74
C ALA A 143 10.27 10.68 -11.41
N ILE A 144 10.05 9.59 -10.67
CA ILE A 144 9.51 9.67 -9.30
C ILE A 144 10.53 10.42 -8.41
N ASN A 145 10.06 11.43 -7.69
CA ASN A 145 10.89 12.38 -6.95
C ASN A 145 10.40 12.56 -5.50
N VAL A 146 10.13 11.45 -4.79
CA VAL A 146 9.96 11.48 -3.34
C VAL A 146 11.31 11.49 -2.63
N ASP A 147 11.42 12.21 -1.50
CA ASP A 147 12.54 12.06 -0.58
C ASP A 147 12.23 10.90 0.36
N PRO A 148 12.89 9.72 0.25
CA PRO A 148 12.61 8.58 1.11
C PRO A 148 12.98 8.84 2.59
N ALA A 149 13.74 9.89 2.90
CA ALA A 149 14.05 10.28 4.27
C ALA A 149 13.05 11.28 4.87
N ASN A 150 12.15 11.85 4.05
CA ASN A 150 11.10 12.78 4.49
C ASN A 150 9.97 12.87 3.45
N PRO A 151 9.23 11.79 3.18
CA PRO A 151 8.31 11.77 2.05
C PRO A 151 7.07 12.66 2.27
N GLY A 152 6.68 12.93 3.52
CA GLY A 152 5.67 13.93 3.88
C GLY A 152 6.06 15.39 3.57
N ALA A 153 7.26 15.67 3.05
CA ALA A 153 7.67 17.00 2.58
C ALA A 153 6.75 17.59 1.50
N TYR A 154 6.04 16.73 0.77
CA TYR A 154 5.10 17.11 -0.28
C TYR A 154 3.70 17.44 0.23
N GLY A 155 3.43 17.23 1.53
CA GLY A 155 2.08 17.33 2.12
C GLY A 155 1.27 16.05 1.88
N ASN A 156 0.41 15.71 2.84
CA ASN A 156 -0.42 14.51 2.80
C ASN A 156 -1.81 14.85 2.24
N ALA A 157 -2.36 13.94 1.43
CA ALA A 157 -3.72 14.04 0.92
C ALA A 157 -4.68 13.34 1.90
N ARG A 158 -5.72 14.03 2.36
CA ARG A 158 -6.70 13.48 3.33
C ARG A 158 -8.05 13.23 2.67
N VAL A 159 -8.55 12.01 2.80
CA VAL A 159 -9.84 11.54 2.29
C VAL A 159 -10.85 11.58 3.43
N SER A 160 -11.88 12.41 3.31
CA SER A 160 -12.93 12.58 4.34
C SER A 160 -14.04 11.54 4.19
N LEU A 161 -14.12 10.62 5.15
CA LEU A 161 -15.05 9.48 5.13
C LEU A 161 -16.30 9.70 6.00
N THR A 162 -16.25 10.60 7.00
CA THR A 162 -17.43 11.00 7.81
C THR A 162 -18.69 11.33 6.99
N PRO A 163 -18.59 12.04 5.83
CA PRO A 163 -19.77 12.31 5.00
C PRO A 163 -20.41 11.06 4.39
N LEU A 164 -19.63 10.00 4.16
CA LEU A 164 -20.06 8.74 3.56
C LEU A 164 -20.82 7.88 4.58
N LEU A 165 -20.35 7.81 5.83
CA LEU A 165 -21.07 7.19 6.95
C LEU A 165 -22.49 7.76 7.11
N ARG A 166 -22.62 9.09 7.06
CA ARG A 166 -23.93 9.78 7.09
C ARG A 166 -24.83 9.38 5.91
N GLN A 167 -24.27 9.08 4.75
CA GLN A 167 -25.00 8.65 3.55
C GLN A 167 -25.47 7.19 3.63
N LEU A 168 -24.73 6.30 4.30
CA LEU A 168 -25.17 4.94 4.61
C LEU A 168 -26.32 4.87 5.64
N GLY A 169 -26.76 6.02 6.18
CA GLY A 169 -27.81 6.09 7.21
C GLY A 169 -27.30 5.81 8.61
N LEU A 170 -25.98 5.79 8.82
CA LEU A 170 -25.33 5.68 10.13
C LEU A 170 -25.23 7.04 10.83
N SER A 171 -26.22 7.93 10.62
CA SER A 171 -26.28 9.26 11.24
C SER A 171 -26.31 9.20 12.77
N ASP A 172 -27.00 8.19 13.31
CA ASP A 172 -27.08 7.92 14.75
C ASP A 172 -25.72 7.48 15.34
N VAL A 173 -24.73 7.17 14.49
CA VAL A 173 -23.35 6.86 14.86
C VAL A 173 -22.45 8.09 14.71
N THR A 174 -22.61 8.89 13.64
CA THR A 174 -21.71 10.04 13.38
C THR A 174 -21.95 11.29 14.22
N ASP A 175 -23.06 11.41 14.95
CA ASP A 175 -23.33 12.56 15.83
C ASP A 175 -23.15 12.24 17.34
N GLU A 176 -23.00 10.97 17.71
CA GLU A 176 -22.81 10.52 19.11
C GLU A 176 -21.58 9.61 19.33
N VAL A 177 -20.91 9.13 18.26
CA VAL A 177 -19.79 8.17 18.33
C VAL A 177 -18.55 8.63 17.58
N VAL A 178 -18.70 9.21 16.38
CA VAL A 178 -17.60 9.54 15.48
C VAL A 178 -17.79 10.90 14.82
N ASP A 179 -17.07 11.90 15.32
CA ASP A 179 -17.10 13.26 14.78
C ASP A 179 -16.23 13.37 13.51
N ASP A 180 -15.15 12.57 13.42
CA ASP A 180 -14.29 12.48 12.24
C ASP A 180 -13.89 11.03 11.93
N LEU A 181 -14.01 10.63 10.67
CA LEU A 181 -13.33 9.49 10.10
C LEU A 181 -12.65 9.97 8.81
N SER A 182 -11.34 9.79 8.72
CA SER A 182 -10.57 10.21 7.55
C SER A 182 -9.36 9.32 7.30
N LEU A 183 -9.01 9.14 6.03
CA LEU A 183 -7.83 8.41 5.59
C LEU A 183 -6.79 9.43 5.09
N GLU A 184 -5.66 9.53 5.78
CA GLU A 184 -4.53 10.35 5.34
C GLU A 184 -3.55 9.47 4.54
N LEU A 185 -3.17 9.96 3.36
CA LEU A 185 -2.24 9.33 2.43
C LEU A 185 -1.02 10.22 2.27
N GLY A 186 0.17 9.63 2.38
CA GLY A 186 1.44 10.32 2.17
C GLY A 186 1.66 10.75 0.71
N ALA A 187 2.88 11.14 0.37
CA ALA A 187 3.24 11.41 -1.02
C ALA A 187 2.95 10.20 -1.93
N LEU A 188 2.19 10.45 -3.01
CA LEU A 188 1.77 9.46 -3.98
C LEU A 188 2.52 9.66 -5.31
N ALA A 189 2.94 8.57 -5.95
CA ALA A 189 3.40 8.60 -7.33
C ALA A 189 3.17 7.26 -8.03
N SER A 190 3.03 7.27 -9.36
CA SER A 190 3.15 6.08 -10.20
C SER A 190 3.94 6.40 -11.46
N ARG A 191 4.50 5.36 -12.07
CA ARG A 191 5.17 5.39 -13.36
C ARG A 191 4.87 4.10 -14.10
N ALA A 192 4.55 4.21 -15.38
CA ALA A 192 4.43 3.09 -16.30
C ALA A 192 5.35 3.34 -17.50
N GLU A 193 6.09 2.32 -17.92
CA GLU A 193 7.05 2.39 -19.03
C GLU A 193 6.95 1.13 -19.88
N ALA A 194 6.68 1.32 -21.17
CA ALA A 194 6.46 0.27 -22.15
C ALA A 194 7.41 0.41 -23.35
N ASP A 195 7.89 -0.74 -23.83
CA ASP A 195 8.63 -0.88 -25.08
C ASP A 195 7.89 -1.84 -26.06
N SER A 196 8.52 -2.26 -27.15
CA SER A 196 7.92 -3.19 -28.13
C SER A 196 7.66 -4.61 -27.59
N GLU A 197 8.36 -5.03 -26.54
CA GLU A 197 8.30 -6.37 -25.95
C GLU A 197 7.67 -6.35 -24.55
N THR A 198 8.09 -5.40 -23.70
CA THR A 198 7.86 -5.38 -22.25
C THR A 198 7.03 -4.18 -21.77
N VAL A 199 6.41 -4.34 -20.60
CA VAL A 199 5.80 -3.25 -19.84
C VAL A 199 6.29 -3.38 -18.39
N SER A 200 6.64 -2.25 -17.79
CA SER A 200 7.11 -2.13 -16.41
C SER A 200 6.32 -1.05 -15.69
N SER A 201 6.18 -1.21 -14.38
CA SER A 201 5.48 -0.26 -13.51
C SER A 201 6.25 -0.07 -12.21
N ASP A 202 6.13 1.12 -11.65
CA ASP A 202 6.65 1.50 -10.34
C ASP A 202 5.66 2.45 -9.67
N TYR A 203 5.66 2.48 -8.34
CA TYR A 203 4.74 3.33 -7.58
C TYR A 203 5.32 3.68 -6.21
N VAL A 204 4.79 4.76 -5.64
CA VAL A 204 5.04 5.16 -4.26
C VAL A 204 3.74 5.53 -3.58
N VAL A 205 3.52 4.98 -2.38
CA VAL A 205 2.54 5.42 -1.39
C VAL A 205 3.28 5.53 -0.06
N ALA A 206 3.73 6.74 0.25
CA ALA A 206 4.70 6.95 1.32
C ALA A 206 4.18 6.73 2.76
N ASP A 207 2.87 6.84 2.96
CA ASP A 207 2.22 6.69 4.26
C ASP A 207 0.72 6.41 4.02
N GLY A 208 0.06 5.81 5.00
CA GLY A 208 -1.38 5.55 5.01
C GLY A 208 -1.88 5.41 6.44
N VAL A 209 -2.52 6.47 6.96
CA VAL A 209 -3.05 6.52 8.33
C VAL A 209 -4.55 6.74 8.30
N LEU A 210 -5.32 5.74 8.75
CA LEU A 210 -6.75 5.90 9.00
C LEU A 210 -6.94 6.51 10.39
N THR A 211 -7.53 7.70 10.48
CA THR A 211 -7.78 8.42 11.73
C THR A 211 -9.28 8.44 12.03
N LEU A 212 -9.62 8.17 13.29
CA LEU A 212 -10.98 8.17 13.82
C LEU A 212 -11.03 9.02 15.09
N SER A 213 -11.85 10.07 15.11
CA SER A 213 -12.07 10.92 16.29
C SER A 213 -13.42 10.60 16.94
N SER A 214 -13.41 10.33 18.25
CA SER A 214 -14.58 9.87 19.00
C SER A 214 -14.77 10.65 20.31
N PRO A 215 -15.90 11.38 20.48
CA PRO A 215 -16.24 12.03 21.74
C PRO A 215 -16.34 11.05 22.92
N ALA A 216 -16.81 9.82 22.67
CA ALA A 216 -16.90 8.78 23.68
C ALA A 216 -15.53 8.31 24.22
N LEU A 217 -14.46 8.52 23.44
CA LEU A 217 -13.09 8.30 23.88
C LEU A 217 -12.52 9.51 24.65
N ALA A 218 -12.84 10.74 24.24
CA ALA A 218 -12.47 11.94 25.01
C ALA A 218 -13.12 11.94 26.42
N ASP A 219 -14.41 11.58 26.51
CA ASP A 219 -15.15 11.41 27.76
C ASP A 219 -14.55 10.36 28.71
N LEU A 220 -13.69 9.45 28.21
CA LEU A 220 -13.00 8.45 29.04
C LEU A 220 -12.04 9.12 30.04
N SER A 221 -11.46 10.28 29.69
CA SER A 221 -10.58 11.04 30.59
C SER A 221 -11.35 11.57 31.81
N ASP A 222 -12.50 12.23 31.59
CA ASP A 222 -13.39 12.72 32.65
C ASP A 222 -13.95 11.56 33.50
N ALA A 223 -14.28 10.43 32.87
CA ALA A 223 -14.77 9.24 33.57
C ALA A 223 -13.68 8.58 34.42
N LEU A 224 -12.43 8.58 33.96
CA LEU A 224 -11.28 8.10 34.72
C LEU A 224 -10.98 9.02 35.92
N GLU A 225 -11.03 10.35 35.74
CA GLU A 225 -10.94 11.31 36.85
C GLU A 225 -11.98 11.02 37.92
N ALA A 226 -13.26 10.91 37.55
CA ALA A 226 -14.34 10.61 38.48
C ALA A 226 -14.17 9.26 39.23
N ALA A 227 -13.63 8.23 38.56
CA ALA A 227 -13.37 6.93 39.18
C ALA A 227 -12.20 6.98 40.18
N VAL A 228 -11.11 7.66 39.83
CA VAL A 228 -9.93 7.84 40.68
C VAL A 228 -10.25 8.74 41.89
N ASP A 229 -10.99 9.84 41.70
CA ASP A 229 -11.40 10.75 42.79
C ASP A 229 -12.34 10.07 43.80
N GLY A 230 -13.24 9.20 43.30
CA GLY A 230 -14.10 8.37 44.14
C GLY A 230 -13.32 7.38 45.01
N SER A 231 -12.36 6.68 44.40
CA SER A 231 -11.46 5.74 45.09
C SER A 231 -10.54 6.46 46.07
N GLY A 232 -10.08 7.67 45.73
CA GLY A 232 -9.28 8.54 46.59
C GLY A 232 -10.00 8.99 47.84
N SER A 233 -11.28 9.35 47.71
CA SER A 233 -12.15 9.69 48.84
C SER A 233 -12.33 8.51 49.80
N ALA A 234 -12.57 7.30 49.26
CA ALA A 234 -12.68 6.08 50.06
C ALA A 234 -11.36 5.71 50.76
N LEU A 235 -10.22 5.96 50.10
CA LEU A 235 -8.88 5.76 50.67
C LEU A 235 -8.58 6.75 51.81
N GLU A 236 -8.94 8.02 51.65
CA GLU A 236 -8.80 9.06 52.69
C GLU A 236 -9.62 8.68 53.94
N ASP A 237 -10.88 8.26 53.76
CA ASP A 237 -11.73 7.74 54.85
C ASP A 237 -11.13 6.49 55.54
N ALA A 238 -10.53 5.56 54.77
CA ALA A 238 -9.94 4.33 55.30
C ALA A 238 -8.63 4.55 56.09
N ILE A 239 -7.84 5.58 55.74
CA ILE A 239 -6.59 5.93 56.43
C ILE A 239 -6.83 6.93 57.58
N GLY A 240 -7.86 7.76 57.49
CA GLY A 240 -8.14 8.83 58.44
C GLY A 240 -8.56 8.37 59.84
N ASP A 241 -9.13 9.30 60.59
CA ASP A 241 -9.39 9.15 62.03
C ASP A 241 -10.38 8.02 62.41
N GLU A 242 -11.21 7.55 61.48
CA GLU A 242 -12.13 6.41 61.72
C GLU A 242 -11.50 5.03 61.44
N GLY A 243 -10.43 4.98 60.63
CA GLY A 243 -9.77 3.75 60.18
C GLY A 243 -8.44 3.49 60.88
N LEU A 244 -7.32 3.80 60.20
CA LEU A 244 -5.96 3.49 60.66
C LEU A 244 -5.64 4.10 62.04
N ALA A 245 -6.15 5.31 62.33
CA ALA A 245 -5.97 5.95 63.64
C ALA A 245 -6.50 5.06 64.80
N GLY A 246 -7.61 4.35 64.59
CA GLY A 246 -8.19 3.44 65.57
C GLY A 246 -7.35 2.19 65.86
N GLU A 247 -6.57 1.71 64.89
CA GLU A 247 -5.56 0.65 65.10
C GLU A 247 -4.30 1.21 65.77
N LEU A 248 -3.79 2.36 65.31
CA LEU A 248 -2.62 3.02 65.89
C LEU A 248 -2.85 3.49 67.34
N ALA A 249 -4.08 3.82 67.72
CA ALA A 249 -4.48 4.16 69.09
C ALA A 249 -4.23 3.02 70.10
N LYS A 250 -4.06 1.79 69.64
CA LYS A 250 -3.72 0.61 70.46
C LYS A 250 -2.22 0.50 70.75
N ILE A 251 -1.37 1.27 70.07
CA ILE A 251 0.08 1.29 70.28
C ILE A 251 0.41 1.88 71.66
N GLY A 252 1.36 1.25 72.36
CA GLY A 252 1.81 1.66 73.69
C GLY A 252 3.30 1.43 73.88
N VAL A 253 4.14 2.22 73.21
CA VAL A 253 5.60 2.16 73.33
C VAL A 253 6.03 2.77 74.66
N ASN A 254 6.90 2.08 75.41
CA ASN A 254 7.52 2.62 76.63
C ASN A 254 9.04 2.40 76.57
N VAL A 255 9.82 3.47 76.65
CA VAL A 255 11.30 3.44 76.54
C VAL A 255 11.97 4.25 77.65
N ASN A 256 13.24 3.95 77.92
CA ASN A 256 14.05 4.68 78.90
C ASN A 256 15.04 5.61 78.17
N ALA A 257 14.85 6.92 78.31
CA ALA A 257 15.75 7.96 77.84
C ALA A 257 16.66 8.43 78.98
N GLY A 258 17.68 7.62 79.30
CA GLY A 258 18.62 7.89 80.38
C GLY A 258 17.98 7.81 81.77
N ILE A 259 17.67 8.96 82.38
CA ILE A 259 17.00 9.06 83.70
C ILE A 259 15.48 9.28 83.60
N ALA A 260 14.96 9.39 82.38
CA ALA A 260 13.55 9.60 82.09
C ALA A 260 12.91 8.36 81.45
N SER A 261 11.65 8.10 81.75
CA SER A 261 10.80 7.18 81.00
C SER A 261 9.89 7.96 80.05
N VAL A 262 9.79 7.48 78.82
CA VAL A 262 8.93 8.04 77.77
C VAL A 262 7.91 7.00 77.37
N GLY A 263 6.64 7.40 77.34
CA GLY A 263 5.54 6.61 76.77
C GLY A 263 4.98 7.30 75.53
N VAL A 264 4.69 6.54 74.48
CA VAL A 264 4.16 7.05 73.20
C VAL A 264 3.00 6.16 72.75
N GLY A 265 1.92 6.79 72.26
CA GLY A 265 0.69 6.14 71.82
C GLY A 265 -0.42 6.15 72.88
N GLY A 266 -1.67 6.11 72.41
CA GLY A 266 -2.88 6.20 73.21
C GLY A 266 -4.12 6.54 72.37
N ALA A 267 -5.26 6.74 73.02
CA ALA A 267 -6.55 6.96 72.35
C ALA A 267 -6.64 8.28 71.55
N ASP A 268 -5.80 9.27 71.87
CA ASP A 268 -5.76 10.57 71.20
C ASP A 268 -4.78 10.60 70.00
N THR A 269 -4.61 9.45 69.32
CA THR A 269 -3.83 9.36 68.08
C THR A 269 -4.66 9.89 66.91
N THR A 270 -4.07 10.72 66.05
CA THR A 270 -4.70 11.22 64.81
C THR A 270 -3.86 10.87 63.60
N VAL A 271 -4.52 10.74 62.43
CA VAL A 271 -3.86 10.48 61.15
C VAL A 271 -4.40 11.44 60.11
N SER A 272 -3.52 12.26 59.53
CA SER A 272 -3.82 13.09 58.37
C SER A 272 -3.06 12.58 57.14
N VAL A 273 -3.73 12.52 56.00
CA VAL A 273 -3.21 12.02 54.73
C VAL A 273 -3.55 13.00 53.61
N GLU A 274 -2.66 13.19 52.65
CA GLU A 274 -2.84 14.10 51.51
C GLU A 274 -2.99 13.28 50.22
N VAL A 275 -4.17 12.68 50.02
CA VAL A 275 -4.44 11.74 48.91
C VAL A 275 -4.69 12.44 47.57
N ARG A 276 -5.48 13.52 47.59
CA ARG A 276 -6.08 14.11 46.37
C ARG A 276 -5.06 14.61 45.35
N ASP A 277 -4.07 15.38 45.80
CA ASP A 277 -3.06 15.96 44.91
C ASP A 277 -2.22 14.87 44.23
N ALA A 278 -1.93 13.76 44.92
CA ALA A 278 -1.22 12.61 44.37
C ALA A 278 -2.07 11.84 43.34
N LEU A 279 -3.36 11.64 43.63
CA LEU A 279 -4.26 10.89 42.74
C LEU A 279 -4.69 11.67 41.50
N ASN A 280 -4.80 13.00 41.56
CA ASN A 280 -5.03 13.82 40.36
C ASN A 280 -3.92 13.61 39.32
N SER A 281 -2.67 13.48 39.79
CA SER A 281 -1.52 13.16 38.94
C SER A 281 -1.56 11.76 38.32
N VAL A 282 -2.37 10.82 38.83
CA VAL A 282 -2.52 9.49 38.22
C VAL A 282 -3.21 9.60 36.87
N VAL A 283 -4.34 10.31 36.82
CA VAL A 283 -5.11 10.49 35.59
C VAL A 283 -4.29 11.27 34.57
N GLU A 284 -3.73 12.41 34.98
CA GLU A 284 -2.85 13.21 34.14
C GLU A 284 -1.72 12.37 33.52
N ASN A 285 -0.97 11.58 34.31
CA ASN A 285 0.13 10.77 33.77
C ASN A 285 -0.33 9.54 32.97
N ALA A 286 -1.51 8.97 33.26
CA ALA A 286 -2.05 7.83 32.52
C ALA A 286 -2.52 8.20 31.11
N VAL A 287 -3.14 9.38 30.94
CA VAL A 287 -3.72 9.83 29.67
C VAL A 287 -2.82 10.76 28.84
N ARG A 288 -1.75 11.34 29.42
CA ARG A 288 -0.85 12.29 28.72
C ARG A 288 -0.12 11.70 27.52
N ASP A 289 0.33 10.46 27.62
CA ASP A 289 1.09 9.79 26.57
C ASP A 289 0.14 8.89 25.77
N LYS A 290 0.30 8.77 24.45
CA LYS A 290 -0.61 7.94 23.62
C LYS A 290 -0.57 6.47 24.05
N LEU A 291 -1.69 5.75 23.90
CA LEU A 291 -1.75 4.30 24.10
C LEU A 291 -1.46 3.61 22.77
N GLU A 292 -0.45 2.75 22.74
CA GLU A 292 -0.10 1.97 21.55
C GLU A 292 -0.40 0.49 21.78
N ASP A 293 -0.85 -0.20 20.74
CA ASP A 293 -0.85 -1.67 20.73
C ASP A 293 0.59 -2.22 20.58
N LYS A 294 0.80 -3.50 20.89
CA LYS A 294 2.15 -4.11 20.88
C LYS A 294 2.79 -4.17 19.50
N SER A 295 2.01 -4.02 18.44
CA SER A 295 2.43 -4.05 17.04
C SER A 295 2.65 -2.64 16.48
N GLY A 296 2.26 -1.59 17.21
CA GLY A 296 2.34 -0.20 16.78
C GLY A 296 1.40 0.17 15.63
N ILE A 297 0.38 -0.66 15.36
CA ILE A 297 -0.67 -0.45 14.35
C ILE A 297 -1.61 0.66 14.81
N VAL A 298 -1.98 0.66 16.09
CA VAL A 298 -2.93 1.64 16.65
C VAL A 298 -2.23 2.50 17.70
N SER A 299 -2.40 3.82 17.56
CA SER A 299 -2.03 4.84 18.54
C SER A 299 -3.27 5.64 18.93
N ILE A 300 -3.62 5.64 20.22
CA ILE A 300 -4.81 6.30 20.77
C ILE A 300 -4.42 7.49 21.64
N ASP A 301 -4.95 8.67 21.32
CA ASP A 301 -4.91 9.84 22.17
C ASP A 301 -6.25 9.98 22.91
N ILE A 302 -6.25 9.74 24.22
CA ILE A 302 -7.47 9.77 25.05
C ILE A 302 -7.89 11.21 25.38
N ALA A 303 -6.96 12.16 25.30
CA ALA A 303 -7.24 13.56 25.60
C ALA A 303 -7.87 14.28 24.39
N GLU A 304 -7.42 13.94 23.18
CA GLU A 304 -8.00 14.44 21.92
C GLU A 304 -9.21 13.60 21.47
N GLY A 305 -9.29 12.33 21.87
CA GLY A 305 -10.34 11.39 21.45
C GLY A 305 -10.01 10.66 20.15
N ASP A 306 -8.75 10.70 19.71
CA ASP A 306 -8.31 10.25 18.38
C ASP A 306 -7.68 8.86 18.42
N ILE A 307 -8.04 8.04 17.43
CA ILE A 307 -7.46 6.73 17.15
C ILE A 307 -6.79 6.81 15.78
N ALA A 308 -5.46 6.79 15.74
CA ALA A 308 -4.67 6.71 14.52
C ALA A 308 -4.30 5.24 14.23
N ILE A 309 -4.55 4.79 13.01
CA ILE A 309 -4.35 3.41 12.55
C ILE A 309 -3.38 3.43 11.36
N ASP A 310 -2.18 2.94 11.59
CA ASP A 310 -1.13 2.77 10.60
C ASP A 310 -1.44 1.57 9.69
N LEU A 311 -1.71 1.83 8.41
CA LEU A 311 -2.12 0.80 7.46
C LEU A 311 -0.94 -0.03 6.95
N ALA A 312 0.25 0.56 6.85
CA ALA A 312 1.49 -0.13 6.46
C ALA A 312 1.77 -1.30 7.39
N LYS A 313 1.70 -1.06 8.71
CA LYS A 313 1.92 -2.10 9.73
C LYS A 313 0.88 -3.21 9.75
N ILE A 314 -0.29 -3.04 9.13
CA ILE A 314 -1.27 -4.11 9.00
C ILE A 314 -0.92 -5.03 7.83
N VAL A 315 -0.56 -4.46 6.67
CA VAL A 315 -0.32 -5.24 5.45
C VAL A 315 1.10 -5.82 5.38
N GLU A 316 2.09 -5.14 5.96
CA GLU A 316 3.48 -5.62 6.06
C GLU A 316 3.85 -6.24 7.41
N GLY A 317 3.01 -6.01 8.44
CA GLY A 317 3.31 -6.35 9.84
C GLY A 317 4.05 -5.22 10.56
N GLY A 318 4.29 -5.35 11.88
CA GLY A 318 4.76 -4.25 12.75
C GLY A 318 6.15 -3.63 12.50
N ASN A 319 6.80 -3.93 11.36
CA ASN A 319 7.97 -3.20 10.86
C ASN A 319 7.68 -2.45 9.54
N GLY A 320 6.43 -2.42 9.05
CA GLY A 320 6.04 -1.63 7.90
C GLY A 320 6.28 -0.15 8.19
N GLU A 321 6.93 0.54 7.25
CA GLU A 321 7.23 1.97 7.33
C GLU A 321 6.48 2.77 6.25
N ASP A 322 6.02 2.12 5.18
CA ASP A 322 5.26 2.72 4.08
C ASP A 322 4.34 1.66 3.40
N LEU A 323 3.62 2.04 2.33
CA LEU A 323 2.75 1.14 1.57
C LEU A 323 3.38 0.72 0.22
N ASN A 324 4.72 0.76 0.10
CA ASN A 324 5.45 0.40 -1.11
C ASN A 324 5.72 -1.11 -1.17
N GLY A 325 6.18 -1.62 -2.32
CA GLY A 325 6.60 -3.03 -2.46
C GLY A 325 5.48 -4.08 -2.40
N LEU A 326 4.26 -3.70 -2.04
CA LEU A 326 3.05 -4.52 -2.10
C LEU A 326 2.78 -5.05 -3.52
N ALA A 327 2.24 -6.27 -3.59
CA ALA A 327 1.89 -6.93 -4.84
C ALA A 327 0.82 -6.16 -5.62
N PRO A 328 0.71 -6.33 -6.95
CA PRO A 328 -0.34 -5.70 -7.74
C PRO A 328 -1.74 -6.05 -7.23
N ASN A 329 -2.61 -5.04 -7.17
CA ASN A 329 -3.99 -5.11 -6.69
C ASN A 329 -4.12 -5.53 -5.21
N THR A 330 -3.27 -5.00 -4.33
CA THR A 330 -3.32 -5.30 -2.89
C THR A 330 -4.43 -4.50 -2.21
N LYS A 331 -5.50 -5.18 -1.78
CA LYS A 331 -6.57 -4.59 -0.97
C LYS A 331 -6.12 -4.45 0.49
N VAL A 332 -6.22 -3.25 1.02
CA VAL A 332 -5.81 -2.91 2.38
C VAL A 332 -6.96 -3.13 3.35
N LEU A 333 -8.13 -2.52 3.13
CA LEU A 333 -9.26 -2.51 4.07
C LEU A 333 -10.17 -3.75 3.96
N THR A 334 -9.56 -4.95 3.96
CA THR A 334 -10.30 -6.22 3.96
C THR A 334 -10.96 -6.50 5.31
N SER A 335 -12.00 -7.34 5.37
CA SER A 335 -12.62 -7.75 6.63
C SER A 335 -11.64 -8.45 7.61
N SER A 336 -10.55 -9.07 7.10
CA SER A 336 -9.43 -9.56 7.92
C SER A 336 -8.59 -8.43 8.51
N THR A 337 -8.25 -7.42 7.71
CA THR A 337 -7.57 -6.19 8.17
C THR A 337 -8.39 -5.48 9.23
N ILE A 338 -9.69 -5.28 8.99
CA ILE A 338 -10.63 -4.65 9.92
C ILE A 338 -10.68 -5.43 11.24
N SER A 339 -10.69 -6.76 11.21
CA SER A 339 -10.63 -7.57 12.43
C SER A 339 -9.31 -7.40 13.20
N THR A 340 -8.18 -7.20 12.50
CA THR A 340 -6.89 -6.84 13.12
C THR A 340 -6.96 -5.44 13.75
N ILE A 341 -7.55 -4.44 13.07
CA ILE A 341 -7.76 -3.09 13.60
C ILE A 341 -8.57 -3.13 14.90
N THR A 342 -9.75 -3.77 14.89
CA THR A 342 -10.61 -3.88 16.09
C THR A 342 -9.89 -4.57 17.25
N THR A 343 -9.03 -5.56 16.95
CA THR A 343 -8.21 -6.24 17.97
C THR A 343 -7.13 -5.32 18.52
N ALA A 344 -6.41 -4.59 17.66
CA ALA A 344 -5.37 -3.66 18.08
C ALA A 344 -5.92 -2.46 18.88
N VAL A 345 -7.11 -1.94 18.52
CA VAL A 345 -7.83 -0.93 19.32
C VAL A 345 -8.19 -1.48 20.71
N ALA A 346 -8.69 -2.71 20.79
CA ALA A 346 -9.01 -3.36 22.07
C ALA A 346 -7.76 -3.62 22.93
N ASP A 347 -6.65 -4.02 22.32
CA ASP A 347 -5.37 -4.22 23.03
C ASP A 347 -4.75 -2.89 23.50
N ALA A 348 -4.79 -1.83 22.69
CA ALA A 348 -4.32 -0.50 23.04
C ALA A 348 -5.15 0.11 24.20
N LEU A 349 -6.49 0.07 24.12
CA LEU A 349 -7.34 0.48 25.24
C LEU A 349 -7.16 -0.42 26.47
N GLY A 350 -6.96 -1.73 26.28
CA GLY A 350 -6.64 -2.66 27.37
C GLY A 350 -5.35 -2.31 28.11
N ALA A 351 -4.36 -1.73 27.42
CA ALA A 351 -3.12 -1.27 28.03
C ALA A 351 -3.33 -0.11 29.04
N LEU A 352 -4.42 0.67 28.91
CA LEU A 352 -4.78 1.72 29.88
C LEU A 352 -4.90 1.19 31.29
N SER A 353 -5.52 0.01 31.48
CA SER A 353 -5.66 -0.58 32.82
C SER A 353 -4.31 -0.90 33.46
N GLY A 354 -3.32 -1.31 32.66
CA GLY A 354 -1.95 -1.53 33.13
C GLY A 354 -1.27 -0.22 33.54
N ARG A 355 -1.35 0.79 32.67
CA ARG A 355 -0.74 2.12 32.91
C ARG A 355 -1.37 2.86 34.09
N VAL A 356 -2.70 2.81 34.23
CA VAL A 356 -3.41 3.36 35.40
C VAL A 356 -2.97 2.63 36.67
N ASN A 357 -2.85 1.31 36.66
CA ASN A 357 -2.40 0.57 37.85
C ASN A 357 -0.94 0.89 38.22
N GLU A 358 -0.05 1.09 37.25
CA GLU A 358 1.34 1.50 37.48
C GLU A 358 1.43 2.91 38.07
N THR A 359 0.86 3.90 37.38
CA THR A 359 0.80 5.30 37.84
C THR A 359 0.08 5.46 39.19
N LEU A 360 -1.01 4.72 39.42
CA LEU A 360 -1.70 4.65 40.71
C LEU A 360 -0.79 4.09 41.81
N THR A 361 -0.05 3.00 41.52
CA THR A 361 0.85 2.40 42.50
C THR A 361 1.98 3.36 42.88
N GLU A 362 2.54 4.09 41.91
CA GLU A 362 3.55 5.13 42.17
C GLU A 362 2.98 6.27 43.01
N ALA A 363 1.87 6.88 42.58
CA ALA A 363 1.22 7.97 43.31
C ALA A 363 0.82 7.56 44.74
N LEU A 364 0.22 6.37 44.92
CA LEU A 364 -0.13 5.84 46.23
C LEU A 364 1.09 5.60 47.12
N ASN A 365 2.24 5.20 46.58
CA ASN A 365 3.45 5.04 47.39
C ASN A 365 4.00 6.38 47.90
N ASP A 366 3.80 7.46 47.15
CA ASP A 366 4.31 8.82 47.45
C ASP A 366 3.34 9.68 48.29
N VAL A 367 2.06 9.27 48.44
CA VAL A 367 1.08 9.95 49.33
C VAL A 367 1.67 10.17 50.72
N HIS A 368 1.73 11.43 51.14
CA HIS A 368 2.20 11.82 52.46
C HIS A 368 1.20 11.48 53.56
N VAL A 369 1.70 10.89 54.64
CA VAL A 369 0.94 10.50 55.83
C VAL A 369 1.64 11.04 57.08
N LYS A 370 0.90 11.83 57.84
CA LYS A 370 1.35 12.39 59.12
C LYS A 370 0.52 11.80 60.25
N ILE A 371 1.20 11.08 61.14
CA ILE A 371 0.61 10.41 62.31
C ILE A 371 1.05 11.17 63.56
N GLU A 372 0.10 11.65 64.36
CA GLU A 372 0.40 12.30 65.64
C GLU A 372 0.04 11.39 66.81
N LEU A 373 1.07 10.89 67.50
CA LEU A 373 0.93 9.98 68.65
C LEU A 373 1.04 10.77 69.97
N PRO A 374 0.13 10.58 70.94
CA PRO A 374 0.22 11.23 72.24
C PRO A 374 1.44 10.72 73.02
N GLY A 375 2.27 11.65 73.49
CA GLY A 375 3.51 11.40 74.21
C GLY A 375 3.44 11.83 75.68
N ARG A 376 4.10 11.07 76.56
CA ARG A 376 4.33 11.42 77.97
C ARG A 376 5.79 11.18 78.33
N ILE A 377 6.42 12.11 79.04
CA ILE A 377 7.77 11.97 79.58
C ILE A 377 7.80 12.26 81.08
N SER A 378 8.51 11.44 81.85
CA SER A 378 8.66 11.62 83.30
C SER A 378 10.06 11.25 83.77
N ALA A 379 10.58 11.93 84.80
CA ALA A 379 11.87 11.62 85.41
C ALA A 379 11.82 11.77 86.93
N LEU A 380 12.77 11.14 87.63
CA LEU A 380 12.85 11.14 89.09
C LEU A 380 12.89 12.57 89.66
N GLY A 381 11.84 12.95 90.37
CA GLY A 381 11.72 14.26 91.04
C GLY A 381 11.17 15.40 90.16
N VAL A 382 10.78 15.14 88.92
CA VAL A 382 10.18 16.12 88.00
C VAL A 382 8.75 15.68 87.64
N PRO A 383 7.74 16.56 87.66
CA PRO A 383 6.39 16.23 87.17
C PRO A 383 6.43 15.72 85.72
N ALA A 384 5.52 14.82 85.38
CA ALA A 384 5.38 14.35 84.00
C ALA A 384 4.90 15.48 83.08
N VAL A 385 5.42 15.49 81.85
CA VAL A 385 5.03 16.42 80.77
C VAL A 385 4.42 15.61 79.64
N THR A 386 3.34 16.14 79.06
CA THR A 386 2.70 15.61 77.86
C THR A 386 3.13 16.42 76.63
N GLY A 387 3.12 15.78 75.47
CA GLY A 387 3.42 16.37 74.17
C GLY A 387 3.03 15.41 73.05
N THR A 388 3.50 15.68 71.84
CA THR A 388 3.22 14.88 70.64
C THR A 388 4.51 14.27 70.11
N VAL A 389 4.41 13.04 69.61
CA VAL A 389 5.41 12.40 68.75
C VAL A 389 4.81 12.28 67.37
N THR A 390 5.34 13.04 66.42
CA THR A 390 4.87 13.03 65.04
C THR A 390 5.73 12.07 64.23
N VAL A 391 5.08 11.13 63.54
CA VAL A 391 5.69 10.29 62.51
C VAL A 391 5.25 10.86 61.16
N ASP A 392 6.21 11.21 60.34
CA ASP A 392 6.01 11.79 59.01
C ASP A 392 6.60 10.80 57.99
N ALA A 393 5.72 10.25 57.16
CA ALA A 393 5.94 9.06 56.35
C ALA A 393 5.23 9.20 54.99
N THR A 394 5.50 8.25 54.08
CA THR A 394 4.62 8.00 52.93
C THR A 394 3.82 6.72 53.11
N LEU A 395 2.71 6.56 52.40
CA LEU A 395 1.97 5.29 52.39
C LEU A 395 2.85 4.12 51.95
N GLY A 396 3.77 4.32 51.01
CA GLY A 396 4.72 3.27 50.58
C GLY A 396 5.63 2.80 51.71
N GLN A 397 6.14 3.71 52.54
CA GLN A 397 6.91 3.34 53.74
C GLN A 397 6.05 2.60 54.77
N LEU A 398 4.79 3.02 54.95
CA LEU A 398 3.86 2.44 55.91
C LEU A 398 3.34 1.05 55.49
N ALA A 399 3.14 0.81 54.19
CA ALA A 399 2.86 -0.49 53.60
C ALA A 399 4.12 -1.39 53.57
N GLY A 400 5.30 -0.78 53.48
CA GLY A 400 6.58 -1.47 53.36
C GLY A 400 6.98 -1.85 51.94
N THR A 401 6.37 -1.21 50.94
CA THR A 401 6.80 -1.21 49.54
C THR A 401 8.05 -0.34 49.35
N ASP A 402 8.16 0.78 50.09
CA ASP A 402 9.41 1.52 50.25
C ASP A 402 10.24 0.95 51.43
N SER A 403 11.55 0.88 51.21
CA SER A 403 12.56 0.45 52.18
C SER A 403 13.16 1.59 52.99
N SER A 404 12.90 2.85 52.60
CA SER A 404 13.26 4.02 53.39
C SER A 404 12.46 4.08 54.71
N GLN A 405 12.97 4.82 55.69
CA GLN A 405 12.38 4.86 57.03
C GLN A 405 11.57 6.15 57.24
N PRO A 406 10.36 6.05 57.82
CA PRO A 406 9.62 7.21 58.31
C PRO A 406 10.47 8.10 59.21
N THR A 407 10.25 9.41 59.12
CA THR A 407 10.90 10.35 60.01
C THR A 407 10.08 10.52 61.29
N VAL A 408 10.76 10.70 62.42
CA VAL A 408 10.10 10.92 63.72
C VAL A 408 10.58 12.25 64.28
N THR A 409 9.64 13.07 64.76
CA THR A 409 9.91 14.30 65.49
C THR A 409 9.09 14.32 66.79
N THR A 410 9.44 15.21 67.73
CA THR A 410 8.67 15.37 68.97
C THR A 410 8.89 16.73 69.59
N ASP A 411 7.86 17.28 70.23
CA ASP A 411 7.93 18.48 71.08
C ASP A 411 8.25 18.15 72.56
N LEU A 412 8.31 16.86 72.91
CA LEU A 412 8.52 16.37 74.27
C LEU A 412 9.81 16.94 74.86
N SER A 413 9.65 17.85 75.83
CA SER A 413 10.74 18.50 76.54
C SER A 413 10.55 18.35 78.04
N LEU A 414 11.62 17.91 78.72
CA LEU A 414 11.67 17.78 80.18
C LEU A 414 12.90 18.50 80.71
N LEU A 415 12.72 19.30 81.77
CA LEU A 415 13.79 20.15 82.30
C LEU A 415 14.99 19.30 82.76
N GLY A 416 16.14 19.48 82.09
CA GLY A 416 17.37 18.73 82.34
C GLY A 416 17.61 17.51 81.43
N VAL A 417 16.68 17.19 80.51
CA VAL A 417 16.84 16.13 79.51
C VAL A 417 16.92 16.76 78.11
N PRO A 418 18.01 16.61 77.35
CA PRO A 418 18.10 17.14 75.98
C PRO A 418 17.11 16.43 75.05
N VAL A 419 16.35 17.19 74.25
CA VAL A 419 15.34 16.64 73.32
C VAL A 419 15.95 15.59 72.37
N GLY A 420 17.18 15.78 71.88
CA GLY A 420 17.87 14.78 71.07
C GLY A 420 18.11 13.42 71.75
N THR A 421 18.19 13.38 73.09
CA THR A 421 18.29 12.10 73.84
C THR A 421 16.94 11.42 74.03
N VAL A 422 15.85 12.19 74.06
CA VAL A 422 14.47 11.66 74.02
C VAL A 422 14.20 11.11 72.63
N LEU A 423 14.44 11.92 71.60
CA LEU A 423 14.22 11.58 70.19
C LEU A 423 14.97 10.31 69.81
N GLY A 424 16.29 10.26 70.00
CA GLY A 424 17.10 9.07 69.69
C GLY A 424 16.73 7.81 70.47
N ALA A 425 16.02 7.92 71.61
CA ALA A 425 15.50 6.77 72.35
C ALA A 425 14.11 6.31 71.88
N ILE A 426 13.29 7.20 71.30
CA ILE A 426 11.94 6.87 70.80
C ILE A 426 11.92 6.52 69.31
N THR A 427 12.78 7.10 68.46
CA THR A 427 12.67 7.00 66.98
C THR A 427 12.52 5.56 66.50
N LYS A 428 13.49 4.68 66.79
CA LYS A 428 13.41 3.29 66.32
C LYS A 428 12.25 2.49 66.96
N PRO A 429 12.04 2.51 68.29
CA PRO A 429 10.90 1.82 68.90
C PRO A 429 9.52 2.29 68.43
N VAL A 430 9.36 3.58 68.07
CA VAL A 430 8.12 4.12 67.50
C VAL A 430 7.96 3.66 66.05
N ILE A 431 8.98 3.77 65.20
CA ILE A 431 8.94 3.27 63.81
C ILE A 431 8.62 1.76 63.78
N ASP A 432 9.34 0.95 64.57
CA ASP A 432 9.14 -0.50 64.63
C ASP A 432 7.71 -0.86 65.09
N ALA A 433 7.11 -0.07 65.99
CA ALA A 433 5.74 -0.29 66.49
C ALA A 433 4.65 0.18 65.52
N VAL A 434 4.85 1.33 64.85
CA VAL A 434 3.94 1.82 63.81
C VAL A 434 3.94 0.87 62.62
N LEU A 435 5.12 0.52 62.08
CA LEU A 435 5.23 -0.38 60.94
C LEU A 435 4.71 -1.80 61.21
N ALA A 436 4.73 -2.27 62.47
CA ALA A 436 4.11 -3.54 62.83
C ALA A 436 2.57 -3.53 62.71
N VAL A 437 1.94 -2.36 62.77
CA VAL A 437 0.49 -2.17 62.61
C VAL A 437 0.15 -1.74 61.18
N THR A 438 0.88 -0.77 60.62
CA THR A 438 0.54 -0.19 59.31
C THR A 438 0.78 -1.15 58.16
N LYS A 439 1.85 -1.95 58.16
CA LYS A 439 2.18 -2.83 57.02
C LYS A 439 1.04 -3.75 56.59
N PRO A 440 0.42 -4.56 57.47
CA PRO A 440 -0.70 -5.40 57.07
C PRO A 440 -1.97 -4.59 56.74
N VAL A 441 -2.23 -3.47 57.42
CA VAL A 441 -3.45 -2.67 57.23
C VAL A 441 -3.37 -1.85 55.94
N VAL A 442 -2.39 -0.95 55.85
CA VAL A 442 -2.17 -0.06 54.69
C VAL A 442 -1.90 -0.86 53.42
N GLY A 443 -1.12 -1.95 53.49
CA GLY A 443 -0.91 -2.83 52.35
C GLY A 443 -2.21 -3.41 51.81
N SER A 444 -3.11 -3.89 52.70
CA SER A 444 -4.42 -4.40 52.26
C SER A 444 -5.36 -3.32 51.70
N ILE A 445 -5.27 -2.09 52.21
CA ILE A 445 -6.05 -0.95 51.70
C ILE A 445 -5.56 -0.57 50.29
N ILE A 446 -4.25 -0.40 50.09
CA ILE A 446 -3.66 -0.06 48.78
C ILE A 446 -4.04 -1.11 47.72
N THR A 447 -3.94 -2.40 48.03
CA THR A 447 -4.36 -3.47 47.11
C THR A 447 -5.84 -3.39 46.78
N ALA A 448 -6.72 -3.17 47.77
CA ALA A 448 -8.16 -3.03 47.52
C ALA A 448 -8.49 -1.81 46.65
N THR A 449 -7.85 -0.66 46.90
CA THR A 449 -8.01 0.55 46.07
C THR A 449 -7.53 0.32 44.63
N ALA A 450 -6.40 -0.37 44.44
CA ALA A 450 -5.90 -0.71 43.11
C ALA A 450 -6.83 -1.68 42.35
N GLU A 451 -7.38 -2.69 43.04
CA GLU A 451 -8.38 -3.61 42.47
C GLU A 451 -9.69 -2.88 42.10
N GLU A 452 -10.14 -1.93 42.92
CA GLU A 452 -11.35 -1.12 42.67
C GLU A 452 -11.20 -0.16 41.49
N VAL A 453 -10.06 0.55 41.39
CA VAL A 453 -9.75 1.39 40.22
C VAL A 453 -9.61 0.54 38.96
N SER A 454 -8.86 -0.56 39.00
CA SER A 454 -8.68 -1.46 37.84
C SER A 454 -10.00 -2.05 37.32
N GLY A 455 -10.88 -2.48 38.24
CA GLY A 455 -12.24 -2.92 37.90
C GLY A 455 -13.11 -1.81 37.31
N SER A 456 -12.94 -0.57 37.79
CA SER A 456 -13.63 0.61 37.26
C SER A 456 -13.16 0.95 35.85
N VAL A 457 -11.85 0.99 35.60
CA VAL A 457 -11.26 1.22 34.26
C VAL A 457 -11.77 0.20 33.24
N THR A 458 -11.78 -1.08 33.61
CA THR A 458 -12.35 -2.14 32.74
C THR A 458 -13.83 -1.86 32.44
N GLY A 459 -14.61 -1.42 33.42
CA GLY A 459 -16.02 -1.02 33.25
C GLY A 459 -16.26 0.22 32.37
N LEU A 460 -15.23 1.04 32.15
CA LEU A 460 -15.29 2.24 31.28
C LEU A 460 -14.85 1.96 29.84
N ILE A 461 -13.89 1.06 29.62
CA ILE A 461 -13.42 0.66 28.28
C ILE A 461 -14.49 -0.17 27.55
N ASP A 462 -15.17 -1.07 28.26
CA ASP A 462 -16.14 -2.02 27.71
C ASP A 462 -17.32 -1.34 26.96
N PRO A 463 -17.88 -0.21 27.44
CA PRO A 463 -18.82 0.60 26.66
C PRO A 463 -18.21 1.22 25.40
N VAL A 464 -17.05 1.88 25.49
CA VAL A 464 -16.41 2.56 24.35
C VAL A 464 -16.19 1.60 23.18
N LEU A 465 -15.64 0.41 23.45
CA LEU A 465 -15.44 -0.61 22.42
C LEU A 465 -16.75 -1.04 21.73
N ARG A 466 -17.86 -1.17 22.47
CA ARG A 466 -19.17 -1.53 21.90
C ARG A 466 -19.78 -0.40 21.08
N THR A 467 -19.44 0.84 21.39
CA THR A 467 -19.88 2.01 20.63
C THR A 467 -19.11 2.12 19.31
N LEU A 468 -17.81 1.81 19.30
CA LEU A 468 -16.95 1.88 18.10
C LEU A 468 -17.11 0.67 17.14
N ASP A 469 -17.48 -0.52 17.63
CA ASP A 469 -17.61 -1.75 16.83
C ASP A 469 -18.43 -1.61 15.52
N PRO A 470 -19.60 -0.93 15.49
CA PRO A 470 -20.35 -0.71 14.26
C PRO A 470 -19.66 0.20 13.23
N VAL A 471 -18.72 1.04 13.66
CA VAL A 471 -17.96 1.93 12.77
C VAL A 471 -16.93 1.11 11.99
N PHE A 472 -16.13 0.31 12.71
CA PHE A 472 -15.14 -0.57 12.10
C PHE A 472 -15.82 -1.60 11.19
N GLY A 473 -16.96 -2.17 11.63
CA GLY A 473 -17.77 -3.09 10.83
C GLY A 473 -18.49 -2.47 9.62
N ALA A 474 -18.38 -1.16 9.39
CA ALA A 474 -18.90 -0.47 8.22
C ALA A 474 -17.81 0.10 7.31
N LEU A 475 -16.52 -0.07 7.64
CA LEU A 475 -15.42 0.50 6.83
C LEU A 475 -15.38 -0.06 5.41
N ASP A 476 -15.61 -1.37 5.24
CA ASP A 476 -15.68 -2.04 3.93
C ASP A 476 -16.99 -1.75 3.16
N GLU A 477 -18.02 -1.18 3.82
CA GLU A 477 -19.19 -0.60 3.14
C GLU A 477 -18.96 0.87 2.71
N VAL A 478 -18.02 1.57 3.37
CA VAL A 478 -17.70 2.99 3.12
C VAL A 478 -16.70 3.16 1.98
N ILE A 479 -15.59 2.41 2.02
CA ILE A 479 -14.48 2.55 1.06
C ILE A 479 -13.69 1.25 0.93
N ASP A 480 -13.42 0.82 -0.31
CA ASP A 480 -12.36 -0.15 -0.58
C ASP A 480 -11.08 0.60 -0.98
N LEU A 481 -9.95 0.15 -0.45
CA LEU A 481 -8.64 0.77 -0.64
C LEU A 481 -7.71 -0.26 -1.29
N THR A 482 -7.39 -0.05 -2.57
CA THR A 482 -6.44 -0.89 -3.31
C THR A 482 -5.16 -0.10 -3.58
N ILE A 483 -4.03 -0.67 -3.18
CA ILE A 483 -2.69 -0.14 -3.47
C ILE A 483 -2.10 -0.89 -4.65
N ASN A 484 -1.34 -0.19 -5.50
CA ASN A 484 -0.72 -0.74 -6.69
C ASN A 484 -1.74 -1.43 -7.61
N GLU A 485 -2.87 -0.78 -7.88
CA GLU A 485 -3.88 -1.32 -8.77
C GLU A 485 -3.31 -1.37 -10.19
N GLN A 486 -3.39 -2.54 -10.84
CA GLN A 486 -2.87 -2.77 -12.19
C GLN A 486 -3.88 -3.53 -13.04
N PHE A 487 -4.23 -2.96 -14.18
CA PHE A 487 -5.15 -3.55 -15.16
C PHE A 487 -4.72 -3.26 -16.59
N THR A 488 -5.37 -3.94 -17.54
CA THR A 488 -5.23 -3.66 -18.97
C THR A 488 -6.59 -3.35 -19.60
N THR A 489 -6.70 -2.24 -20.32
CA THR A 489 -7.89 -1.85 -21.09
C THR A 489 -7.73 -2.29 -22.55
N PRO A 490 -8.59 -3.20 -23.06
CA PRO A 490 -8.49 -3.66 -24.43
C PRO A 490 -8.72 -2.54 -25.46
N VAL A 491 -7.91 -2.51 -26.53
CA VAL A 491 -8.11 -1.55 -27.63
C VAL A 491 -9.40 -1.89 -28.39
N PRO A 492 -10.34 -0.94 -28.59
CA PRO A 492 -11.58 -1.20 -29.33
C PRO A 492 -11.32 -1.59 -30.79
N GLN A 493 -11.52 -2.86 -31.11
CA GLN A 493 -11.34 -3.40 -32.45
C GLN A 493 -12.41 -2.84 -33.40
N GLN A 494 -12.00 -1.97 -34.34
CA GLN A 494 -12.92 -1.35 -35.30
C GLN A 494 -13.42 -2.41 -36.31
N GLY A 495 -14.72 -2.71 -36.27
CA GLY A 495 -15.30 -3.96 -36.80
C GLY A 495 -15.16 -4.27 -38.30
N ASP A 496 -14.73 -3.31 -39.12
CA ASP A 496 -14.47 -3.50 -40.57
C ASP A 496 -12.97 -3.40 -40.93
N ARG A 497 -12.07 -3.19 -39.94
CA ARG A 497 -10.64 -2.90 -40.16
C ARG A 497 -9.71 -4.09 -39.83
N ALA A 498 -10.27 -5.18 -39.30
CA ALA A 498 -9.57 -6.42 -38.95
C ALA A 498 -8.96 -7.20 -40.14
N GLU A 499 -9.29 -6.83 -41.38
CA GLU A 499 -8.68 -7.38 -42.60
C GLU A 499 -7.60 -6.46 -43.21
N ALA A 500 -7.40 -5.26 -42.65
CA ALA A 500 -6.47 -4.24 -43.17
C ALA A 500 -5.21 -4.05 -42.30
N PHE A 501 -5.31 -4.23 -40.98
CA PHE A 501 -4.12 -4.34 -40.13
C PHE A 501 -3.49 -5.71 -40.29
N ALA A 502 -2.18 -5.76 -40.57
CA ALA A 502 -1.43 -6.99 -40.40
C ALA A 502 -1.46 -7.38 -38.92
N ALA A 503 -1.74 -8.65 -38.60
CA ALA A 503 -1.94 -9.13 -37.22
C ALA A 503 -0.68 -9.05 -36.32
N ALA A 504 0.42 -8.49 -36.81
CA ALA A 504 1.66 -8.25 -36.08
C ALA A 504 1.81 -6.77 -35.63
N ALA A 505 1.07 -5.83 -36.24
CA ALA A 505 1.12 -4.40 -35.94
C ALA A 505 -0.09 -3.87 -35.16
N ALA A 506 -0.99 -4.74 -34.71
CA ALA A 506 -2.12 -4.36 -33.86
C ALA A 506 -1.61 -3.70 -32.57
N PRO A 507 -2.10 -2.51 -32.18
CA PRO A 507 -1.65 -1.86 -30.95
C PRO A 507 -2.00 -2.70 -29.74
N ARG A 508 -1.08 -2.77 -28.76
CA ARG A 508 -1.32 -3.55 -27.54
C ARG A 508 -2.35 -2.86 -26.65
N ASP A 509 -3.01 -3.68 -25.82
CA ASP A 509 -3.92 -3.21 -24.77
C ASP A 509 -3.23 -2.16 -23.88
N MET A 510 -3.97 -1.13 -23.47
CA MET A 510 -3.45 -0.09 -22.59
C MET A 510 -3.18 -0.68 -21.21
N PHE A 511 -1.94 -0.65 -20.75
CA PHE A 511 -1.60 -1.01 -19.38
C PHE A 511 -1.70 0.23 -18.50
N THR A 512 -2.33 0.08 -17.33
CA THR A 512 -2.47 1.14 -16.33
C THR A 512 -1.96 0.67 -14.97
N VAL A 513 -1.24 1.54 -14.27
CA VAL A 513 -0.95 1.42 -12.83
C VAL A 513 -1.46 2.66 -12.08
N ASN A 514 -2.23 2.43 -11.03
CA ASN A 514 -2.63 3.45 -10.06
C ASN A 514 -1.84 3.23 -8.76
N ALA A 515 -1.29 4.30 -8.17
CA ALA A 515 -0.65 4.18 -6.87
C ALA A 515 -1.67 3.80 -5.79
N VAL A 516 -2.82 4.49 -5.80
CA VAL A 516 -3.96 4.25 -4.93
C VAL A 516 -5.26 4.27 -5.74
N SER A 517 -6.13 3.30 -5.48
CA SER A 517 -7.50 3.22 -6.01
C SER A 517 -8.47 3.17 -4.83
N LEU A 518 -9.49 4.04 -4.88
CA LEU A 518 -10.50 4.24 -3.85
C LEU A 518 -11.89 3.96 -4.44
N GLU A 519 -12.48 2.81 -4.14
CA GLU A 519 -13.87 2.51 -4.50
C GLU A 519 -14.77 3.07 -3.39
N VAL A 520 -15.50 4.16 -3.67
CA VAL A 520 -16.33 4.86 -2.68
C VAL A 520 -17.74 4.28 -2.65
N LEU A 521 -18.21 3.87 -1.47
CA LEU A 521 -19.49 3.18 -1.24
C LEU A 521 -19.68 1.90 -2.10
N PRO A 522 -18.77 0.90 -2.03
CA PRO A 522 -18.82 -0.33 -2.84
C PRO A 522 -20.11 -1.16 -2.66
N GLY A 523 -20.80 -1.01 -1.52
CA GLY A 523 -22.10 -1.64 -1.26
C GLY A 523 -23.30 -0.99 -1.97
N ALA A 524 -23.10 0.12 -2.71
CA ALA A 524 -24.14 0.94 -3.30
C ALA A 524 -23.87 1.22 -4.81
N ASP A 525 -24.27 2.40 -5.31
CA ASP A 525 -23.81 2.90 -6.61
C ASP A 525 -22.37 3.43 -6.43
N ALA A 526 -21.39 2.52 -6.49
CA ALA A 526 -19.98 2.79 -6.26
C ALA A 526 -19.41 3.87 -7.19
N VAL A 527 -18.35 4.56 -6.73
CA VAL A 527 -17.62 5.56 -7.52
C VAL A 527 -16.11 5.36 -7.34
N ASP A 528 -15.42 5.05 -8.43
CA ASP A 528 -13.97 4.87 -8.43
C ASP A 528 -13.24 6.23 -8.43
N VAL A 529 -12.25 6.37 -7.55
CA VAL A 529 -11.34 7.52 -7.46
C VAL A 529 -9.89 7.03 -7.39
N ASN A 530 -9.24 7.06 -8.54
CA ASN A 530 -7.86 6.65 -8.74
C ASN A 530 -6.91 7.85 -8.58
N LEU A 531 -5.86 7.68 -7.80
CA LEU A 531 -4.86 8.71 -7.49
C LEU A 531 -3.49 8.29 -8.02
N ALA A 532 -2.83 9.23 -8.71
CA ALA A 532 -1.60 8.99 -9.47
C ALA A 532 -1.74 7.75 -10.39
N SER A 533 -2.48 7.93 -11.48
CA SER A 533 -2.63 6.95 -12.56
C SER A 533 -1.60 7.18 -13.66
N SER A 534 -0.99 6.10 -14.15
CA SER A 534 -0.05 6.10 -15.28
C SER A 534 -0.42 5.01 -16.27
N SER A 535 -0.75 5.41 -17.49
CA SER A 535 -1.19 4.50 -18.55
C SER A 535 -0.28 4.57 -19.78
N VAL A 536 0.12 3.42 -20.31
CA VAL A 536 0.97 3.30 -21.49
C VAL A 536 0.55 2.16 -22.42
N ARG A 537 0.78 2.37 -23.72
CA ARG A 537 0.78 1.30 -24.74
C ARG A 537 1.74 1.60 -25.87
N THR A 538 2.13 0.53 -26.56
CA THR A 538 3.05 0.50 -27.69
C THR A 538 2.55 -0.50 -28.75
N SER A 539 3.09 -0.38 -29.95
CA SER A 539 2.97 -1.37 -31.03
C SER A 539 4.29 -2.15 -31.18
N ALA A 540 4.20 -3.39 -31.68
CA ALA A 540 5.38 -4.21 -31.93
C ALA A 540 6.12 -3.85 -33.24
N GLU A 541 5.43 -3.21 -34.19
CA GLU A 541 5.92 -2.87 -35.53
C GLU A 541 5.53 -1.43 -35.90
N ASP A 542 6.35 -0.78 -36.73
CA ASP A 542 6.08 0.57 -37.25
C ASP A 542 5.25 0.48 -38.53
N GLU A 543 3.95 0.75 -38.45
CA GLU A 543 3.10 0.91 -39.66
C GLU A 543 3.51 2.16 -40.48
N ALA A 544 4.38 3.03 -39.94
CA ALA A 544 4.92 4.18 -40.65
C ALA A 544 6.18 3.88 -41.49
N ASP A 545 6.45 2.62 -41.87
CA ASP A 545 7.44 2.31 -42.91
C ASP A 545 6.83 2.38 -44.34
N PRO A 546 6.98 3.50 -45.08
CA PRO A 546 6.58 3.57 -46.49
C PRO A 546 7.39 2.62 -47.39
N ASP A 547 8.52 2.06 -46.94
CA ASP A 547 9.30 1.11 -47.72
C ASP A 547 8.63 -0.27 -47.80
N ALA A 548 7.71 -0.61 -46.89
CA ALA A 548 6.86 -1.81 -47.00
C ALA A 548 5.94 -1.73 -48.23
N ASN A 549 5.25 -0.59 -48.42
CA ASN A 549 4.47 -0.34 -49.64
C ASN A 549 5.38 -0.12 -50.85
N THR A 550 6.60 0.43 -50.67
CA THR A 550 7.57 0.54 -51.77
C THR A 550 8.05 -0.83 -52.25
N ASN A 551 8.20 -1.84 -51.39
CA ASN A 551 8.50 -3.22 -51.80
C ASN A 551 7.30 -3.90 -52.47
N ALA A 552 6.07 -3.64 -52.02
CA ALA A 552 4.86 -4.11 -52.70
C ALA A 552 4.72 -3.48 -54.10
N ALA A 553 4.87 -2.16 -54.20
CA ALA A 553 4.86 -1.41 -55.45
C ALA A 553 6.03 -1.77 -56.37
N ALA A 554 7.23 -2.03 -55.84
CA ALA A 554 8.38 -2.53 -56.60
C ALA A 554 8.16 -3.95 -57.12
N SER A 555 7.51 -4.82 -56.33
CA SER A 555 7.15 -6.18 -56.75
C SER A 555 6.04 -6.18 -57.81
N ALA A 556 5.05 -5.30 -57.68
CA ALA A 556 4.02 -5.07 -58.69
C ALA A 556 4.63 -4.49 -59.98
N SER A 557 5.51 -3.49 -59.88
CA SER A 557 6.23 -2.89 -61.01
C SER A 557 7.15 -3.89 -61.71
N ALA A 558 7.86 -4.73 -60.94
CA ALA A 558 8.71 -5.79 -61.48
C ALA A 558 7.87 -6.87 -62.19
N SER A 559 6.70 -7.21 -61.65
CA SER A 559 5.75 -8.14 -62.28
C SER A 559 5.15 -7.56 -63.57
N ALA A 560 4.78 -6.28 -63.57
CA ALA A 560 4.30 -5.56 -64.76
C ALA A 560 5.40 -5.35 -65.82
N THR A 561 6.68 -5.38 -65.43
CA THR A 561 7.83 -5.33 -66.36
C THR A 561 8.23 -6.72 -66.88
N ALA A 562 7.79 -7.80 -66.22
CA ALA A 562 8.07 -9.18 -66.63
C ALA A 562 7.12 -9.70 -67.74
N ASP A 563 5.98 -9.05 -67.97
CA ASP A 563 5.19 -9.18 -69.19
C ASP A 563 5.72 -8.18 -70.24
N ASP A 564 6.52 -8.69 -71.19
CA ASP A 564 7.26 -7.91 -72.21
C ASP A 564 6.36 -7.05 -73.15
N ASP A 565 5.03 -7.19 -73.08
CA ASP A 565 4.06 -6.45 -73.90
C ASP A 565 3.72 -5.04 -73.35
N GLY A 566 4.23 -4.64 -72.19
CA GLY A 566 4.10 -3.27 -71.67
C GLY A 566 2.65 -2.84 -71.47
N ASN A 567 1.84 -3.71 -70.86
CA ASN A 567 0.39 -3.56 -70.75
C ASN A 567 0.01 -2.26 -70.01
N PRO A 568 -0.65 -1.29 -70.66
CA PRO A 568 -1.06 -0.03 -70.03
C PRO A 568 -2.01 -0.21 -68.85
N ALA A 569 -2.75 -1.32 -68.78
CA ALA A 569 -3.59 -1.66 -67.63
C ALA A 569 -2.77 -2.14 -66.41
N ALA A 570 -1.64 -2.83 -66.63
CA ALA A 570 -0.74 -3.24 -65.54
C ALA A 570 0.10 -2.06 -65.03
N GLN A 571 0.51 -1.15 -65.93
CA GLN A 571 1.12 0.12 -65.56
C GLN A 571 0.11 1.01 -64.81
N ALA A 572 -1.12 1.18 -65.32
CA ALA A 572 -2.16 1.96 -64.64
C ALA A 572 -2.58 1.32 -63.30
N ALA A 573 -2.53 0.00 -63.14
CA ALA A 573 -2.76 -0.66 -61.85
C ALA A 573 -1.60 -0.42 -60.87
N SER A 574 -0.35 -0.36 -61.35
CA SER A 574 0.83 -0.03 -60.53
C SER A 574 0.85 1.45 -60.14
N GLU A 575 0.50 2.34 -61.07
CA GLU A 575 0.33 3.78 -60.82
C GLU A 575 -0.85 4.03 -59.86
N ALA A 576 -1.99 3.34 -60.03
CA ALA A 576 -3.12 3.44 -59.11
C ALA A 576 -2.85 2.84 -57.73
N ALA A 577 -1.94 1.86 -57.60
CA ALA A 577 -1.48 1.36 -56.31
C ALA A 577 -0.48 2.32 -55.63
N ALA A 578 0.34 3.04 -56.41
CA ALA A 578 1.28 4.03 -55.91
C ALA A 578 0.62 5.38 -55.56
N ASP A 579 -0.44 5.78 -56.27
CA ASP A 579 -1.23 7.00 -56.02
C ASP A 579 -2.34 6.81 -54.96
N ASN A 580 -2.44 5.64 -54.32
CA ASN A 580 -3.54 5.30 -53.39
C ASN A 580 -3.35 5.91 -51.99
N ASP A 581 -3.31 7.24 -51.93
CA ASP A 581 -3.48 8.01 -50.70
C ASP A 581 -4.89 7.80 -50.11
N ALA A 582 -4.98 7.78 -48.79
CA ALA A 582 -6.05 7.10 -48.06
C ALA A 582 -7.40 7.84 -48.07
N ASN A 583 -8.24 7.62 -49.08
CA ASN A 583 -9.65 8.06 -49.03
C ASN A 583 -10.64 7.10 -49.73
N THR A 584 -11.43 6.40 -48.91
CA THR A 584 -12.34 5.29 -49.29
C THR A 584 -13.53 5.66 -50.17
N THR A 585 -13.65 6.91 -50.61
CA THR A 585 -14.68 7.33 -51.59
C THR A 585 -14.39 6.83 -53.01
N ALA A 586 -13.13 6.47 -53.34
CA ALA A 586 -12.74 6.06 -54.70
C ALA A 586 -13.14 4.62 -55.07
N SER A 587 -13.21 3.69 -54.12
CA SER A 587 -13.40 2.26 -54.38
C SER A 587 -14.71 1.95 -55.13
N ALA A 588 -15.80 2.66 -54.81
CA ALA A 588 -17.09 2.50 -55.49
C ALA A 588 -17.10 2.96 -56.96
N ALA A 589 -16.08 3.71 -57.41
CA ALA A 589 -15.88 4.07 -58.81
C ALA A 589 -14.95 3.08 -59.56
N ALA A 590 -14.18 2.27 -58.82
CA ALA A 590 -13.23 1.31 -59.39
C ALA A 590 -13.94 0.05 -59.93
N ASP A 591 -14.93 -0.50 -59.21
CA ASP A 591 -15.71 -1.68 -59.63
C ASP A 591 -16.32 -1.52 -61.04
N VAL A 592 -16.86 -0.32 -61.32
CA VAL A 592 -17.49 0.00 -62.61
C VAL A 592 -16.46 -0.01 -63.77
N ASN A 593 -15.20 0.31 -63.48
CA ASN A 593 -14.12 0.26 -64.46
C ASN A 593 -13.49 -1.14 -64.57
N ALA A 594 -13.47 -1.92 -63.49
CA ALA A 594 -13.00 -3.31 -63.49
C ALA A 594 -13.90 -4.21 -64.34
N GLU A 595 -15.22 -4.08 -64.20
CA GLU A 595 -16.20 -4.79 -65.05
C GLU A 595 -16.05 -4.40 -66.53
N ALA A 596 -15.88 -3.09 -66.83
CA ALA A 596 -15.68 -2.61 -68.20
C ALA A 596 -14.33 -3.05 -68.82
N ALA A 597 -13.29 -3.22 -68.00
CA ALA A 597 -12.01 -3.81 -68.42
C ALA A 597 -12.15 -5.32 -68.69
N ALA A 598 -12.92 -6.04 -67.87
CA ALA A 598 -13.24 -7.45 -68.08
C ALA A 598 -14.08 -7.67 -69.35
N GLU A 599 -15.09 -6.84 -69.63
CA GLU A 599 -15.85 -6.87 -70.89
C GLU A 599 -14.96 -6.58 -72.11
N SER A 600 -13.99 -5.67 -71.98
CA SER A 600 -13.02 -5.37 -73.04
C SER A 600 -12.07 -6.55 -73.30
N ALA A 601 -11.62 -7.24 -72.25
CA ALA A 601 -10.79 -8.44 -72.36
C ALA A 601 -11.55 -9.67 -72.90
N ALA A 602 -12.87 -9.70 -72.76
CA ALA A 602 -13.73 -10.80 -73.23
C ALA A 602 -14.14 -10.73 -74.72
N THR A 603 -13.68 -9.72 -75.47
CA THR A 603 -14.08 -9.54 -76.88
C THR A 603 -13.19 -10.33 -77.85
N GLU A 604 -13.83 -11.04 -78.80
CA GLU A 604 -13.36 -12.21 -79.57
C GLU A 604 -12.26 -11.97 -80.64
N ASP A 605 -11.37 -10.96 -80.50
CA ASP A 605 -10.45 -10.54 -81.58
C ASP A 605 -8.95 -10.82 -81.34
N ALA A 606 -8.52 -11.06 -80.10
CA ALA A 606 -7.10 -11.30 -79.77
C ALA A 606 -6.50 -12.60 -80.37
N SER A 607 -7.35 -13.59 -80.65
CA SER A 607 -6.95 -14.92 -81.13
C SER A 607 -6.44 -14.96 -82.58
N SER A 608 -6.58 -13.88 -83.34
CA SER A 608 -6.44 -13.88 -84.81
C SER A 608 -5.07 -13.46 -85.34
N GLN A 609 -4.20 -12.84 -84.52
CA GLN A 609 -2.90 -12.31 -84.97
C GLN A 609 -1.67 -13.03 -84.37
N ALA A 610 -1.79 -13.72 -83.24
CA ALA A 610 -0.68 -14.42 -82.58
C ALA A 610 -0.13 -15.65 -83.34
N SER A 611 -0.75 -16.09 -84.44
CA SER A 611 -0.36 -17.29 -85.19
C SER A 611 0.32 -17.02 -86.55
N ALA A 612 0.68 -15.78 -86.86
CA ALA A 612 1.12 -15.39 -88.21
C ALA A 612 2.57 -14.88 -88.34
N ASP A 613 3.21 -14.36 -87.28
CA ASP A 613 4.54 -13.74 -87.38
C ASP A 613 5.58 -14.42 -86.47
N SER A 614 5.97 -15.63 -86.87
CA SER A 614 7.21 -16.23 -86.40
C SER A 614 8.37 -15.65 -87.21
N THR A 615 9.25 -14.85 -86.58
CA THR A 615 10.73 -14.92 -86.70
C THR A 615 11.43 -13.70 -86.06
N THR A 616 11.95 -13.84 -84.83
CA THR A 616 13.32 -13.44 -84.41
C THR A 616 13.49 -13.73 -82.91
N ASP A 617 14.49 -14.54 -82.57
CA ASP A 617 14.93 -14.90 -81.22
C ASP A 617 15.96 -13.87 -80.72
N PRO A 618 15.86 -13.38 -79.46
CA PRO A 618 16.98 -13.59 -78.54
C PRO A 618 16.60 -13.80 -77.06
N SER A 619 15.98 -14.93 -76.72
CA SER A 619 15.85 -15.43 -75.33
C SER A 619 17.14 -16.14 -74.85
N ALA A 620 18.28 -15.46 -75.04
CA ALA A 620 19.61 -16.07 -74.99
C ALA A 620 20.17 -16.41 -73.58
N SER A 621 19.43 -16.14 -72.49
CA SER A 621 19.92 -16.39 -71.12
C SER A 621 19.29 -17.58 -70.39
N SER A 622 18.11 -18.07 -70.83
CA SER A 622 17.40 -19.15 -70.12
C SER A 622 17.75 -20.55 -70.67
N THR A 623 17.96 -20.66 -71.98
CA THR A 623 18.28 -21.95 -72.64
C THR A 623 19.68 -22.47 -72.29
N ALA A 624 20.65 -21.59 -72.01
CA ALA A 624 22.02 -21.99 -71.65
C ALA A 624 22.11 -22.60 -70.24
N ALA A 625 21.35 -22.07 -69.27
CA ALA A 625 21.28 -22.63 -67.91
C ALA A 625 20.58 -24.00 -67.90
N SER A 626 19.47 -24.13 -68.65
CA SER A 626 18.72 -25.38 -68.75
C SER A 626 19.46 -26.48 -69.51
N GLN A 627 20.33 -26.15 -70.48
CA GLN A 627 21.17 -27.14 -71.18
C GLN A 627 22.37 -27.62 -70.34
N ALA A 628 22.89 -26.80 -69.43
CA ALA A 628 23.94 -27.21 -68.49
C ALA A 628 23.43 -28.21 -67.43
N ALA A 629 22.15 -28.11 -67.03
CA ALA A 629 21.51 -29.02 -66.08
C ALA A 629 21.07 -30.37 -66.70
N ALA A 630 20.99 -30.47 -68.03
CA ALA A 630 20.51 -31.66 -68.75
C ALA A 630 21.63 -32.54 -69.33
N GLN A 631 22.90 -32.23 -69.09
CA GLN A 631 24.07 -32.94 -69.69
C GLN A 631 25.16 -33.33 -68.67
N ALA A 632 24.74 -33.69 -67.46
CA ALA A 632 25.46 -34.62 -66.58
C ALA A 632 24.40 -35.51 -65.88
N ASP A 633 24.48 -36.84 -65.84
CA ASP A 633 25.63 -37.70 -66.11
C ASP A 633 25.21 -39.14 -66.56
N ASN A 634 26.17 -39.86 -67.18
CA ASN A 634 26.26 -41.30 -67.43
C ASN A 634 25.08 -42.07 -68.08
N THR A 635 25.29 -42.47 -69.33
CA THR A 635 25.31 -43.91 -69.70
C THR A 635 26.31 -44.17 -70.83
N ASP A 636 27.53 -44.57 -70.47
CA ASP A 636 28.43 -45.26 -71.40
C ASP A 636 27.91 -46.69 -71.66
N ASP A 637 28.01 -47.15 -72.91
CA ASP A 637 27.94 -48.55 -73.41
C ASP A 637 26.88 -49.51 -72.80
N THR A 638 26.00 -50.16 -73.55
CA THR A 638 26.31 -50.98 -74.74
C THR A 638 25.02 -51.58 -75.36
N ASN A 639 24.97 -51.74 -76.70
CA ASN A 639 24.21 -52.77 -77.47
C ASN A 639 22.68 -52.94 -77.27
N ALA A 640 21.86 -53.29 -78.28
CA ALA A 640 22.07 -53.41 -79.72
C ALA A 640 20.71 -53.52 -80.45
N GLU A 641 20.80 -53.45 -81.78
CA GLU A 641 19.97 -54.21 -82.74
C GLU A 641 19.46 -55.58 -82.21
N ALA A 642 18.37 -56.18 -82.69
CA ALA A 642 17.23 -55.73 -83.50
C ALA A 642 16.30 -56.94 -83.66
N SER A 643 14.98 -56.73 -83.76
CA SER A 643 14.09 -57.37 -84.78
C SER A 643 12.62 -57.21 -84.40
N ALA A 644 11.79 -56.96 -85.41
CA ALA A 644 10.34 -56.91 -85.26
C ALA A 644 9.72 -58.31 -85.11
N ALA A 645 8.78 -58.48 -84.17
CA ALA A 645 7.53 -59.22 -84.37
C ALA A 645 6.50 -59.01 -83.25
N ALA A 646 5.30 -58.60 -83.66
CA ALA A 646 3.98 -58.98 -83.14
C ALA A 646 3.50 -58.56 -81.72
N ASP A 647 2.31 -57.93 -81.74
CA ASP A 647 1.13 -58.18 -80.91
C ASP A 647 1.23 -58.23 -79.38
N ALA A 648 0.75 -57.17 -78.72
CA ALA A 648 -0.51 -57.18 -77.93
C ALA A 648 -0.73 -55.84 -77.19
N GLY A 649 -1.98 -55.59 -76.80
CA GLY A 649 -2.42 -54.38 -76.11
C GLY A 649 -2.46 -54.47 -74.56
N PRO A 650 -3.44 -53.82 -73.91
CA PRO A 650 -3.21 -53.13 -72.63
C PRO A 650 -3.59 -53.94 -71.37
N ALA A 651 -2.78 -53.85 -70.30
CA ALA A 651 -3.15 -54.25 -68.94
C ALA A 651 -2.18 -53.69 -67.86
N ALA A 652 -2.44 -52.50 -67.33
CA ALA A 652 -1.84 -52.02 -66.06
C ALA A 652 -2.65 -50.91 -65.34
N ALA A 653 -3.72 -50.39 -65.94
CA ALA A 653 -4.56 -49.34 -65.35
C ALA A 653 -5.65 -49.90 -64.38
N ALA A 654 -5.33 -50.93 -63.58
CA ALA A 654 -6.37 -51.69 -62.85
C ALA A 654 -6.01 -52.27 -61.47
N GLU A 655 -4.76 -52.20 -60.98
CA GLU A 655 -4.39 -52.78 -59.65
C GLU A 655 -3.56 -51.85 -58.74
N ALA A 656 -3.80 -50.53 -58.81
CA ALA A 656 -3.37 -49.58 -57.78
C ALA A 656 -4.49 -48.62 -57.33
N ALA A 657 -5.74 -48.92 -57.70
CA ALA A 657 -6.92 -48.27 -57.16
C ALA A 657 -7.53 -49.12 -56.04
N SER A 658 -7.02 -48.96 -54.82
CA SER A 658 -7.82 -49.13 -53.58
C SER A 658 -7.10 -48.50 -52.39
N THR A 659 -7.60 -47.34 -51.95
CA THR A 659 -8.17 -47.06 -50.61
C THR A 659 -7.50 -47.68 -49.36
N ALA A 660 -7.48 -47.03 -48.18
CA ALA A 660 -8.24 -45.86 -47.70
C ALA A 660 -7.58 -45.16 -46.49
N ASP A 661 -8.19 -44.04 -46.10
CA ASP A 661 -8.32 -43.51 -44.74
C ASP A 661 -7.06 -43.28 -43.87
N SER A 662 -6.65 -42.01 -43.83
CA SER A 662 -6.32 -41.38 -42.56
C SER A 662 -7.60 -41.21 -41.74
N SER A 663 -7.70 -41.84 -40.58
CA SER A 663 -8.73 -41.55 -39.58
C SER A 663 -8.28 -41.96 -38.17
N ASN A 664 -8.03 -40.96 -37.34
CA ASN A 664 -8.11 -40.93 -35.87
C ASN A 664 -7.39 -42.02 -35.04
N GLU A 665 -6.35 -41.57 -34.35
CA GLU A 665 -6.32 -41.57 -32.87
C GLU A 665 -6.56 -42.88 -32.11
N ALA A 666 -5.52 -43.72 -32.02
CA ALA A 666 -5.29 -44.70 -30.96
C ALA A 666 -3.85 -45.24 -31.10
N SER A 667 -2.95 -45.22 -30.10
CA SER A 667 -3.08 -44.81 -28.69
C SER A 667 -1.72 -44.37 -28.14
N ALA A 668 -1.75 -43.44 -27.20
CA ALA A 668 -1.05 -43.55 -25.91
C ALA A 668 0.32 -44.27 -25.84
N GLN A 669 1.33 -43.43 -25.64
CA GLN A 669 2.19 -43.46 -24.43
C GLN A 669 3.50 -44.26 -24.44
N ALA A 670 4.47 -43.61 -23.79
CA ALA A 670 5.66 -44.15 -23.12
C ALA A 670 6.83 -44.61 -24.00
N ALA A 671 7.91 -43.82 -23.91
CA ALA A 671 9.18 -44.20 -23.27
C ALA A 671 9.87 -45.51 -23.73
N ALA A 672 11.19 -45.55 -23.87
CA ALA A 672 12.25 -44.54 -23.81
C ALA A 672 13.51 -45.21 -24.41
N ASP A 673 14.66 -44.55 -24.30
CA ASP A 673 15.99 -45.16 -24.19
C ASP A 673 16.36 -46.31 -25.14
N ALA A 674 17.32 -46.04 -26.04
CA ALA A 674 18.56 -46.83 -26.07
C ALA A 674 19.63 -46.16 -26.94
N ASP A 675 20.39 -45.25 -26.31
CA ASP A 675 21.85 -45.33 -26.15
C ASP A 675 22.78 -45.43 -27.38
N ALA A 676 24.02 -45.01 -27.13
CA ALA A 676 25.01 -44.63 -28.12
C ALA A 676 25.78 -45.80 -28.77
N SER A 677 26.54 -45.40 -29.79
CA SER A 677 27.49 -46.20 -30.58
C SER A 677 28.44 -47.08 -29.75
N THR A 678 28.65 -48.31 -30.24
CA THR A 678 29.68 -49.24 -29.75
C THR A 678 31.06 -48.90 -30.29
N ASP A 679 32.05 -48.87 -29.38
CA ASP A 679 33.51 -49.02 -29.58
C ASP A 679 33.84 -50.45 -30.15
N PRO A 680 35.10 -50.90 -30.44
CA PRO A 680 36.41 -50.27 -30.25
C PRO A 680 37.46 -50.46 -31.40
N ASP A 681 38.63 -49.78 -31.31
CA ASP A 681 39.92 -50.43 -30.95
C ASP A 681 41.21 -49.59 -31.19
N ALA A 682 42.08 -49.59 -30.16
CA ALA A 682 43.57 -49.57 -30.18
C ALA A 682 44.34 -48.29 -30.68
N ALA A 683 45.53 -47.90 -30.16
CA ALA A 683 46.44 -48.49 -29.16
C ALA A 683 47.43 -47.45 -28.54
N ALA A 684 47.96 -47.74 -27.31
CA ALA A 684 49.35 -47.52 -26.80
C ALA A 684 50.04 -46.12 -26.86
N ASP A 685 50.93 -45.65 -25.96
CA ASP A 685 51.47 -46.01 -24.61
C ASP A 685 52.37 -44.78 -24.15
N PRO A 686 53.27 -44.79 -23.12
CA PRO A 686 53.07 -44.19 -21.79
C PRO A 686 54.06 -43.06 -21.36
N ASP A 687 54.00 -42.71 -20.06
CA ASP A 687 55.01 -42.03 -19.20
C ASP A 687 55.35 -40.53 -19.42
N ALA A 688 55.78 -39.72 -18.43
CA ALA A 688 55.65 -39.71 -16.95
C ALA A 688 56.25 -38.38 -16.37
N ASN A 689 55.85 -37.99 -15.15
CA ASN A 689 56.52 -37.06 -14.19
C ASN A 689 56.77 -35.56 -14.57
N ALA A 690 56.25 -34.61 -13.77
CA ALA A 690 56.99 -33.96 -12.66
C ALA A 690 56.38 -32.61 -12.18
N ASP A 691 56.10 -32.53 -10.88
CA ASP A 691 55.89 -31.34 -10.00
C ASP A 691 57.29 -30.75 -9.59
N PRO A 692 57.49 -29.69 -8.76
CA PRO A 692 56.57 -28.78 -8.05
C PRO A 692 56.97 -27.27 -7.98
N ASP A 693 56.11 -26.44 -7.36
CA ASP A 693 56.38 -25.42 -6.30
C ASP A 693 55.20 -24.41 -6.23
N ALA A 694 54.34 -24.42 -5.19
CA ALA A 694 54.47 -23.72 -3.89
C ALA A 694 54.37 -22.18 -3.97
N ALA A 695 53.59 -21.42 -3.18
CA ALA A 695 52.56 -21.66 -2.14
C ALA A 695 51.69 -20.36 -2.02
N ALA A 696 50.72 -20.13 -1.11
CA ALA A 696 50.30 -20.79 0.13
C ALA A 696 48.81 -20.48 0.51
N ASP A 697 48.37 -21.06 1.62
CA ASP A 697 47.09 -20.93 2.38
C ASP A 697 47.32 -20.03 3.64
N PRO A 698 46.39 -19.78 4.61
CA PRO A 698 44.93 -19.97 4.68
C PRO A 698 44.14 -18.76 5.24
N ASP A 699 42.80 -18.86 5.30
CA ASP A 699 42.09 -18.93 6.60
C ASP A 699 40.65 -19.45 6.46
N ALA A 700 40.23 -20.30 7.41
CA ALA A 700 38.97 -21.05 7.35
C ALA A 700 38.38 -21.30 8.75
N SER A 701 37.05 -21.28 8.84
CA SER A 701 36.24 -21.98 9.87
C SER A 701 34.80 -22.02 9.35
N ALA A 702 34.25 -23.12 8.84
CA ALA A 702 34.00 -24.43 9.46
C ALA A 702 32.83 -24.40 10.47
N ASP A 703 31.72 -25.05 10.09
CA ASP A 703 30.69 -25.57 11.00
C ASP A 703 30.13 -26.89 10.43
N PRO A 704 30.13 -28.02 11.19
CA PRO A 704 29.62 -29.31 10.73
C PRO A 704 28.36 -29.81 11.49
N ASP A 705 27.61 -30.67 10.80
CA ASP A 705 26.78 -31.77 11.33
C ASP A 705 25.48 -31.46 12.12
N ALA A 706 24.39 -31.33 11.36
CA ALA A 706 23.30 -32.33 11.25
C ALA A 706 22.68 -33.03 12.50
N ALA A 707 21.34 -33.05 12.43
CA ALA A 707 20.39 -34.09 12.92
C ALA A 707 19.98 -34.15 14.40
N ALA A 708 18.69 -33.89 14.68
CA ALA A 708 17.70 -34.96 14.92
C ALA A 708 16.26 -34.41 15.09
N ASP A 709 15.31 -35.02 14.36
CA ASP A 709 13.86 -35.03 14.64
C ASP A 709 13.52 -36.38 15.34
N PRO A 710 12.63 -36.41 16.35
CA PRO A 710 11.27 -36.88 16.08
C PRO A 710 10.13 -36.22 16.91
N ASP A 711 9.14 -35.69 16.20
CA ASP A 711 7.71 -36.07 16.27
C ASP A 711 7.08 -36.48 17.62
N ALA A 712 6.11 -35.67 18.12
CA ALA A 712 5.00 -36.15 18.96
C ALA A 712 3.84 -35.13 19.08
N THR A 713 2.74 -35.33 18.34
CA THR A 713 1.44 -34.65 18.60
C THR A 713 0.54 -35.48 19.54
N ALA A 714 0.05 -34.92 20.66
CA ALA A 714 -1.26 -35.27 21.27
C ALA A 714 -1.66 -34.38 22.47
N ASP A 715 -2.73 -33.61 22.27
CA ASP A 715 -3.89 -33.40 23.16
C ASP A 715 -3.76 -33.54 24.70
N SER A 716 -4.16 -32.49 25.43
CA SER A 716 -5.01 -32.69 26.62
C SER A 716 -5.87 -31.47 26.97
N SER A 717 -7.19 -31.62 26.83
CA SER A 717 -8.18 -30.73 27.44
C SER A 717 -8.73 -31.29 28.77
N THR A 718 -8.67 -30.46 29.81
CA THR A 718 -9.65 -30.31 30.91
C THR A 718 -10.33 -31.56 31.51
N GLN A 719 -10.03 -31.89 32.78
CA GLN A 719 -10.98 -31.73 33.92
C GLN A 719 -10.44 -32.18 35.29
N ALA A 720 -11.03 -31.61 36.35
CA ALA A 720 -10.69 -31.78 37.76
C ALA A 720 -10.90 -33.20 38.32
N SER A 721 -10.26 -33.52 39.47
CA SER A 721 -10.96 -33.69 40.77
C SER A 721 -10.12 -34.36 41.89
N VAL A 722 -10.16 -33.74 43.09
CA VAL A 722 -9.95 -34.23 44.48
C VAL A 722 -8.61 -34.83 44.99
N GLU A 723 -8.31 -34.41 46.24
CA GLU A 723 -7.81 -35.20 47.38
C GLU A 723 -6.29 -35.43 47.63
N ALA A 724 -5.74 -34.47 48.40
CA ALA A 724 -5.18 -34.69 49.74
C ALA A 724 -3.79 -35.34 49.95
N ALA A 725 -2.97 -34.55 50.66
CA ALA A 725 -2.18 -34.89 51.85
C ALA A 725 -0.64 -34.93 51.74
N ALA A 726 -0.05 -34.16 52.67
CA ALA A 726 1.16 -34.43 53.44
C ALA A 726 2.57 -34.07 52.86
N ASN A 727 3.00 -32.87 53.26
CA ASN A 727 4.08 -32.67 54.26
C ASN A 727 5.57 -32.70 53.82
N ALA A 728 6.35 -31.87 54.54
CA ALA A 728 7.80 -31.85 54.73
C ALA A 728 8.69 -31.04 53.75
N ASP A 729 9.00 -29.80 54.18
CA ASP A 729 10.33 -29.39 54.69
C ASP A 729 11.53 -29.34 53.70
N ALA A 730 11.85 -28.13 53.23
CA ALA A 730 13.20 -27.65 52.87
C ALA A 730 13.22 -26.11 52.84
#